data_AF-A0A9J5YSR0-F1
#
_entry.id   AF-A0A9J5YSR0-F1
#
_cell.length_a   1.000
_cell.length_b   1.000
_cell.length_c   1.000
_cell.angle_alpha   90.00
_cell.angle_beta   90.00
_cell.angle_gamma   90.00
#
_symmetry.space_group_name_H-M   'P 1'
#
loop_
_entity.id
_entity.type
_entity.pdbx_description
1 polymer ?
#
loop_
_entity_poly.entity_id
_entity_poly.type
_entity_poly.pdbx_seq_one_letter_code
_entity_poly.pdbx_strand_id
1 'polypeptide(L)'
;MATRRAFSEESSREILLNLPVKSLLRFKCVCKNWGSLINSPSFTIDHLNLSKKKKPSQHLIYDYGAAGDAPTVTLVSDKGIDEQNFQRLGDNITNLLGSIDGVFLLERQIGNDILCALWNPANREVRHLPAAAISFESFAVGRHLVFGLEPMTKDYKVLYYNQIEEYATIYSCSRDSWKIFEHNTDVHENSMMCQENFYNTADYLNGSYYWLLKEKNNKCRILSFDFGNEVFVKMEGPPPGNEDYSWSADLMLLGDSVGILNFVEGFVHDVWVMIQPGVWNKLVTIHLTAHTKSFYDNSFILVTKSSRLVSYNVRTNKTRLFEYRHPGLKSNSKRDGCGVYYYKESLVTIKRQGNKSSREILLNLPVKSLLRFKCVCKNWGSLINSPSFTIDHLNLSKKKKPPQHLIYDYGAAGDAPTVTLVSDKGIDEQNFQRLGDNITNLLGSIDGMFLLERQIGNDILCALWNPANREVRHLPAAAISFESFAVGRHLVFGLEPMTKDYKVLYYNQIEEYATIYSCSRDSWKIFEHNTDVHENSMMCQENFYNTADYLNGSYYWLLKEKNNKCRILSFDFGNEVFVKMEGPPPGNEDYSWSADLMLLGDSVGILNFVEGFVHDVWVMIQPGVWNKLVTIHLTAHTKSFYDNSFILVTKSSRLVSYNVRTNKTRLFEYRHPGLKSNPKRDGCGVYYYKENLVTIKRQGNSELHLSRCLTKMVNKY
;
A
#
# COMPACT_ATOMS: atom_id res chain seq x y z
N MET A 1 30.82 38.38 -20.30
CA MET A 1 29.54 37.62 -20.25
C MET A 1 28.73 38.14 -19.08
N ALA A 2 27.60 38.80 -19.35
CA ALA A 2 26.71 39.28 -18.29
C ALA A 2 26.06 38.09 -17.57
N THR A 3 26.33 37.94 -16.27
CA THR A 3 25.59 37.05 -15.37
C THR A 3 24.14 37.50 -15.33
N ARG A 4 23.24 36.76 -16.01
CA ARG A 4 21.79 36.94 -15.85
C ARG A 4 21.45 36.78 -14.36
N ARG A 5 20.96 37.84 -13.72
CA ARG A 5 20.33 37.76 -12.40
C ARG A 5 19.15 36.79 -12.52
N ALA A 6 19.25 35.61 -11.92
CA ALA A 6 18.12 34.72 -11.77
C ALA A 6 17.12 35.36 -10.81
N PHE A 7 15.83 35.38 -11.15
CA PHE A 7 14.79 35.73 -10.19
C PHE A 7 14.87 34.79 -8.98
N SER A 8 14.61 35.30 -7.78
CA SER A 8 14.47 34.43 -6.60
C SER A 8 13.30 33.46 -6.81
N GLU A 9 13.32 32.35 -6.07
CA GLU A 9 12.25 31.34 -6.13
C GLU A 9 10.90 31.94 -5.70
N GLU A 10 10.91 32.82 -4.69
CA GLU A 10 9.73 33.55 -4.22
C GLU A 10 9.16 34.51 -5.28
N SER A 11 10.01 35.33 -5.90
CA SER A 11 9.56 36.23 -6.98
C SER A 11 9.03 35.45 -8.19
N SER A 12 9.65 34.31 -8.51
CA SER A 12 9.15 33.42 -9.57
C SER A 12 7.79 32.85 -9.21
N ARG A 13 7.59 32.39 -7.97
CA ARG A 13 6.31 31.86 -7.49
C ARG A 13 5.20 32.90 -7.59
N GLU A 14 5.42 34.10 -7.10
CA GLU A 14 4.42 35.18 -7.12
C GLU A 14 3.99 35.56 -8.54
N ILE A 15 4.97 35.67 -9.46
CA ILE A 15 4.69 35.95 -10.87
C ILE A 15 3.85 34.82 -11.48
N LEU A 16 4.26 33.56 -11.29
CA LEU A 16 3.58 32.40 -11.87
C LEU A 16 2.17 32.22 -11.30
N LEU A 17 1.95 32.44 -10.01
CA LEU A 17 0.63 32.34 -9.37
C LEU A 17 -0.41 33.28 -10.00
N ASN A 18 0.03 34.36 -10.65
CA ASN A 18 -0.85 35.31 -11.31
C ASN A 18 -1.19 34.97 -12.76
N LEU A 19 -0.60 33.92 -13.34
CA LEU A 19 -0.79 33.55 -14.73
C LEU A 19 -1.99 32.59 -14.94
N PRO A 20 -2.63 32.62 -16.14
CA PRO A 20 -3.64 31.64 -16.54
C PRO A 20 -3.08 30.21 -16.61
N VAL A 21 -3.94 29.20 -16.45
CA VAL A 21 -3.53 27.79 -16.45
C VAL A 21 -2.86 27.41 -17.77
N LYS A 22 -3.40 27.86 -18.91
CA LYS A 22 -2.82 27.62 -20.25
C LYS A 22 -1.36 28.09 -20.36
N SER A 23 -1.03 29.26 -19.80
CA SER A 23 0.34 29.78 -19.76
C SER A 23 1.23 28.97 -18.83
N LEU A 24 0.72 28.61 -17.65
CA LEU A 24 1.45 27.80 -16.67
C LEU A 24 1.81 26.42 -17.23
N LEU A 25 0.90 25.77 -17.93
CA LEU A 25 1.16 24.48 -18.59
C LEU A 25 2.27 24.59 -19.64
N ARG A 26 2.30 25.68 -20.43
CA ARG A 26 3.40 25.96 -21.37
C ARG A 26 4.71 26.25 -20.64
N PHE A 27 4.66 26.94 -19.50
CA PHE A 27 5.86 27.34 -18.76
C PHE A 27 6.52 26.20 -17.98
N LYS A 28 5.85 25.05 -17.83
CA LYS A 28 6.47 23.83 -17.29
C LYS A 28 7.74 23.40 -18.04
N CYS A 29 7.84 23.68 -19.34
CA CYS A 29 9.00 23.29 -20.15
C CYS A 29 10.12 24.34 -20.21
N VAL A 30 9.92 25.55 -19.66
CA VAL A 30 10.89 26.65 -19.73
C VAL A 30 12.15 26.33 -18.92
N CYS A 31 11.98 25.82 -17.68
CA CYS A 31 13.10 25.32 -16.88
C CYS A 31 12.61 24.28 -15.83
N LYS A 32 13.54 23.45 -15.33
CA LYS A 32 13.23 22.41 -14.33
C LYS A 32 12.60 22.98 -13.05
N ASN A 33 13.06 24.15 -12.60
CA ASN A 33 12.55 24.78 -11.38
C ASN A 33 11.09 25.20 -11.54
N TRP A 34 10.73 25.86 -12.64
CA TRP A 34 9.34 26.24 -12.93
C TRP A 34 8.47 25.01 -13.12
N GLY A 35 8.95 24.00 -13.86
CA GLY A 35 8.26 22.72 -13.98
C GLY A 35 7.97 22.07 -12.62
N SER A 36 8.96 22.02 -11.73
CA SER A 36 8.82 21.47 -10.37
C SER A 36 7.84 22.29 -9.51
N LEU A 37 7.96 23.62 -9.54
CA LEU A 37 7.14 24.54 -8.77
C LEU A 37 5.66 24.44 -9.19
N ILE A 38 5.37 24.51 -10.49
CA ILE A 38 4.00 24.43 -11.05
C ILE A 38 3.38 23.04 -10.83
N ASN A 39 4.18 21.98 -10.79
CA ASN A 39 3.70 20.62 -10.49
C ASN A 39 3.52 20.36 -8.98
N SER A 40 3.95 21.28 -8.10
CA SER A 40 3.84 21.08 -6.66
C SER A 40 2.38 21.24 -6.18
N PRO A 41 1.89 20.37 -5.27
CA PRO A 41 0.53 20.49 -4.73
C PRO A 41 0.26 21.84 -4.06
N SER A 42 1.26 22.40 -3.36
CA SER A 42 1.15 23.72 -2.72
C SER A 42 0.86 24.83 -3.73
N PHE A 43 1.53 24.81 -4.88
CA PHE A 43 1.33 25.81 -5.92
C PHE A 43 -0.08 25.70 -6.53
N THR A 44 -0.56 24.48 -6.77
CA THR A 44 -1.93 24.24 -7.24
C THR A 44 -2.97 24.78 -6.27
N ILE A 45 -2.80 24.53 -4.96
CA ILE A 45 -3.71 25.02 -3.92
C ILE A 45 -3.70 26.56 -3.87
N ASP A 46 -2.53 27.18 -3.86
CA ASP A 46 -2.39 28.64 -3.82
C ASP A 46 -2.98 29.29 -5.07
N HIS A 47 -2.70 28.72 -6.25
CA HIS A 47 -3.24 29.19 -7.53
C HIS A 47 -4.77 29.12 -7.55
N LEU A 48 -5.33 28.01 -7.07
CA LEU A 48 -6.78 27.82 -6.96
C LEU A 48 -7.42 28.80 -5.97
N ASN A 49 -6.81 29.03 -4.81
CA ASN A 49 -7.30 29.98 -3.82
C ASN A 49 -7.25 31.43 -4.33
N LEU A 50 -6.18 31.80 -5.04
CA LEU A 50 -6.07 33.09 -5.70
C LEU A 50 -7.09 33.23 -6.83
N SER A 51 -7.30 32.15 -7.59
CA SER A 51 -8.30 32.16 -8.65
C SER A 51 -9.66 32.44 -8.03
N LYS A 52 -10.11 31.72 -6.98
CA LYS A 52 -11.38 31.96 -6.27
C LYS A 52 -11.63 33.42 -5.90
N LYS A 53 -10.58 34.19 -5.55
CA LYS A 53 -10.66 35.62 -5.21
C LYS A 53 -10.80 36.57 -6.43
N LYS A 54 -10.36 36.17 -7.63
CA LYS A 54 -10.41 37.01 -8.86
C LYS A 54 -11.75 36.85 -9.62
N LYS A 55 -12.26 37.97 -10.16
CA LYS A 55 -13.32 38.04 -11.22
C LYS A 55 -12.64 38.43 -12.55
N PRO A 56 -12.94 37.80 -13.71
CA PRO A 56 -14.27 37.38 -14.14
C PRO A 56 -14.43 35.89 -14.46
N SER A 57 -15.69 35.47 -14.43
CA SER A 57 -16.22 34.14 -14.65
C SER A 57 -16.11 33.69 -16.11
N GLN A 58 -15.63 32.48 -16.35
CA GLN A 58 -15.99 31.76 -17.57
C GLN A 58 -17.25 30.95 -17.29
N HIS A 59 -18.06 30.76 -18.33
CA HIS A 59 -19.17 29.81 -18.32
C HIS A 59 -18.82 28.69 -19.28
N LEU A 60 -19.10 27.46 -18.88
CA LEU A 60 -19.00 26.30 -19.72
C LEU A 60 -20.41 25.94 -20.17
N ILE A 61 -20.65 26.00 -21.47
CA ILE A 61 -21.91 25.54 -22.08
C ILE A 61 -21.67 24.10 -22.54
N TYR A 62 -22.45 23.17 -22.01
CA TYR A 62 -22.49 21.78 -22.44
C TYR A 62 -23.72 21.59 -23.32
N ASP A 63 -23.51 21.34 -24.60
CA ASP A 63 -24.57 21.01 -25.56
C ASP A 63 -24.78 19.50 -25.56
N TYR A 64 -25.97 19.07 -25.14
CA TYR A 64 -26.36 17.66 -25.04
C TYR A 64 -26.44 16.99 -26.42
N GLY A 65 -26.43 17.76 -27.52
CA GLY A 65 -26.54 17.23 -28.88
C GLY A 65 -27.92 16.64 -29.19
N ALA A 66 -28.12 16.22 -30.44
CA ALA A 66 -29.24 15.35 -30.79
C ALA A 66 -28.94 13.90 -30.33
N ALA A 67 -29.98 13.08 -30.15
CA ALA A 67 -29.78 11.67 -29.79
C ALA A 67 -28.87 10.97 -30.80
N GLY A 68 -27.68 10.55 -30.37
CA GLY A 68 -26.66 9.90 -31.20
C GLY A 68 -25.49 10.78 -31.64
N ASP A 69 -25.55 12.10 -31.42
CA ASP A 69 -24.42 13.01 -31.68
C ASP A 69 -23.50 13.14 -30.45
N ALA A 70 -22.22 13.35 -30.70
CA ALA A 70 -21.24 13.67 -29.66
C ALA A 70 -21.54 15.05 -29.05
N PRO A 71 -21.73 15.17 -27.71
CA PRO A 71 -22.00 16.44 -27.08
C PRO A 71 -20.80 17.38 -27.20
N THR A 72 -21.07 18.68 -27.19
CA THR A 72 -20.03 19.71 -27.38
C THR A 72 -19.92 20.60 -26.16
N VAL A 73 -18.71 21.10 -25.91
CA VAL A 73 -18.45 22.07 -24.85
C VAL A 73 -17.87 23.34 -25.44
N THR A 74 -18.47 24.46 -25.02
CA THR A 74 -18.04 25.81 -25.40
C THR A 74 -17.74 26.64 -24.14
N LEU A 75 -16.55 27.22 -24.07
CA LEU A 75 -16.19 28.19 -23.04
C LEU A 75 -16.57 29.61 -23.48
N VAL A 76 -17.42 30.26 -22.67
CA VAL A 76 -17.91 31.62 -22.91
C VAL A 76 -17.40 32.53 -21.81
N SER A 77 -16.81 33.66 -22.21
CA SER A 77 -16.37 34.72 -21.30
C SER A 77 -17.10 36.02 -21.60
N ASP A 78 -16.88 37.01 -20.74
CA ASP A 78 -17.35 38.38 -20.94
C ASP A 78 -16.84 39.02 -22.24
N LYS A 79 -15.72 38.54 -22.79
CA LYS A 79 -15.10 39.06 -24.01
C LYS A 79 -15.54 38.30 -25.28
N GLY A 80 -16.49 37.37 -25.16
CA GLY A 80 -16.93 36.48 -26.23
C GLY A 80 -16.48 35.03 -26.03
N ILE A 81 -16.59 34.24 -27.11
CA ILE A 81 -16.15 32.84 -27.15
C ILE A 81 -14.62 32.80 -27.18
N ASP A 82 -14.03 31.84 -26.46
CA ASP A 82 -12.70 31.35 -26.84
C ASP A 82 -12.88 30.28 -27.94
N GLU A 83 -12.91 30.70 -29.20
CA GLU A 83 -13.10 29.80 -30.37
C GLU A 83 -12.06 28.66 -30.43
N GLN A 84 -10.91 28.80 -29.76
CA GLN A 84 -9.90 27.76 -29.67
C GLN A 84 -10.24 26.64 -28.67
N ASN A 85 -11.30 26.77 -27.87
CA ASN A 85 -11.67 25.84 -26.82
C ASN A 85 -13.02 25.14 -27.06
N PHE A 86 -13.51 25.12 -28.30
CA PHE A 86 -14.57 24.20 -28.68
C PHE A 86 -14.06 22.75 -28.59
N GLN A 87 -14.68 21.94 -27.73
CA GLN A 87 -14.30 20.54 -27.56
C GLN A 87 -15.51 19.62 -27.75
N ARG A 88 -15.40 18.69 -28.71
CA ARG A 88 -16.30 17.53 -28.77
C ARG A 88 -15.92 16.56 -27.64
N LEU A 89 -16.86 16.31 -26.75
CA LEU A 89 -16.76 15.20 -25.79
C LEU A 89 -17.24 13.97 -26.56
N GLY A 90 -16.44 12.89 -26.56
CA GLY A 90 -16.67 11.74 -27.45
C GLY A 90 -18.05 11.10 -27.33
N ASP A 91 -18.32 10.10 -28.17
CA ASP A 91 -19.67 9.53 -28.30
C ASP A 91 -20.20 8.90 -27.00
N ASN A 92 -21.52 9.01 -26.83
CA ASN A 92 -22.33 8.45 -25.73
C ASN A 92 -22.07 9.06 -24.33
N ILE A 93 -21.52 10.27 -24.25
CA ILE A 93 -21.54 11.03 -22.99
C ILE A 93 -22.97 11.52 -22.75
N THR A 94 -23.57 11.11 -21.64
CA THR A 94 -24.97 11.37 -21.32
C THR A 94 -25.16 12.52 -20.36
N ASN A 95 -24.17 12.79 -19.49
CA ASN A 95 -24.30 13.82 -18.46
C ASN A 95 -22.96 14.44 -18.05
N LEU A 96 -23.03 15.66 -17.53
CA LEU A 96 -21.91 16.43 -16.99
C LEU A 96 -22.30 16.98 -15.61
N LEU A 97 -21.53 16.64 -14.58
CA LEU A 97 -21.77 17.05 -13.19
C LEU A 97 -20.57 17.87 -12.68
N GLY A 98 -20.82 18.95 -11.96
CA GLY A 98 -19.80 19.91 -11.49
C GLY A 98 -20.17 21.35 -11.81
N SER A 99 -19.24 22.31 -11.83
CA SER A 99 -17.79 22.19 -11.62
C SER A 99 -17.39 22.27 -10.14
N ILE A 100 -16.47 21.42 -9.69
CA ILE A 100 -15.83 21.54 -8.38
C ILE A 100 -14.35 21.78 -8.59
N ASP A 101 -13.88 22.98 -8.22
CA ASP A 101 -12.50 23.42 -8.40
C ASP A 101 -11.97 23.23 -9.85
N GLY A 102 -12.84 23.45 -10.84
CA GLY A 102 -12.52 23.32 -12.27
C GLY A 102 -12.58 21.89 -12.81
N VAL A 103 -12.96 20.91 -11.99
CA VAL A 103 -13.11 19.50 -12.36
C VAL A 103 -14.59 19.17 -12.55
N PHE A 104 -14.88 18.27 -13.48
CA PHE A 104 -16.20 17.71 -13.74
C PHE A 104 -16.19 16.19 -13.65
N LEU A 105 -17.36 15.62 -13.40
CA LEU A 105 -17.66 14.21 -13.60
C LEU A 105 -18.45 14.05 -14.90
N LEU A 106 -17.96 13.18 -15.78
CA LEU A 106 -18.58 12.75 -17.01
C LEU A 106 -19.28 11.42 -16.80
N GLU A 107 -20.52 11.33 -17.25
CA GLU A 107 -21.28 10.08 -17.36
C GLU A 107 -21.28 9.63 -18.82
N ARG A 108 -20.94 8.36 -19.06
CA ARG A 108 -20.96 7.73 -20.38
C ARG A 108 -21.82 6.49 -20.34
N GLN A 109 -22.75 6.34 -21.28
CA GLN A 109 -23.53 5.12 -21.43
C GLN A 109 -22.93 4.19 -22.48
N ILE A 110 -22.78 2.91 -22.16
CA ILE A 110 -22.38 1.86 -23.11
C ILE A 110 -23.32 0.67 -22.92
N GLY A 111 -24.27 0.48 -23.85
CA GLY A 111 -25.35 -0.48 -23.66
C GLY A 111 -26.20 -0.10 -22.44
N ASN A 112 -26.31 -1.02 -21.47
CA ASN A 112 -27.02 -0.80 -20.22
C ASN A 112 -26.10 -0.30 -19.08
N ASP A 113 -24.78 -0.28 -19.30
CA ASP A 113 -23.81 0.12 -18.29
C ASP A 113 -23.53 1.62 -18.34
N ILE A 114 -23.31 2.20 -17.16
CA ILE A 114 -22.80 3.55 -17.00
C ILE A 114 -21.33 3.50 -16.64
N LEU A 115 -20.51 4.27 -17.33
CA LEU A 115 -19.12 4.52 -16.98
C LEU A 115 -18.94 5.97 -16.56
N CYS A 116 -18.12 6.18 -15.53
CA CYS A 116 -17.82 7.51 -15.03
C CYS A 116 -16.38 7.88 -15.35
N ALA A 117 -16.12 9.17 -15.62
CA ALA A 117 -14.77 9.71 -15.73
C ALA A 117 -14.69 11.11 -15.09
N LEU A 118 -13.61 11.40 -14.37
CA LEU A 118 -13.27 12.78 -14.03
C LEU A 118 -12.66 13.47 -15.25
N TRP A 119 -12.96 14.75 -15.41
CA TRP A 119 -12.45 15.58 -16.50
C TRP A 119 -12.04 16.95 -15.99
N ASN A 120 -10.82 17.36 -16.31
CA ASN A 120 -10.37 18.74 -16.14
C ASN A 120 -10.10 19.36 -17.53
N PRO A 121 -10.95 20.29 -17.99
CA PRO A 121 -10.79 20.90 -19.31
C PRO A 121 -9.48 21.69 -19.46
N ALA A 122 -9.01 22.35 -18.38
CA ALA A 122 -7.89 23.30 -18.44
C ALA A 122 -6.55 22.62 -18.75
N ASN A 123 -6.35 21.40 -18.24
CA ASN A 123 -5.15 20.60 -18.48
C ASN A 123 -5.40 19.42 -19.44
N ARG A 124 -6.63 19.30 -19.97
CA ARG A 124 -7.07 18.22 -20.88
C ARG A 124 -6.89 16.83 -20.30
N GLU A 125 -6.94 16.70 -18.97
CA GLU A 125 -6.87 15.42 -18.31
C GLU A 125 -8.25 14.77 -18.25
N VAL A 126 -8.27 13.45 -18.46
CA VAL A 126 -9.43 12.58 -18.25
C VAL A 126 -8.95 11.41 -17.41
N ARG A 127 -9.70 11.06 -16.35
CA ARG A 127 -9.48 9.86 -15.55
C ARG A 127 -10.74 9.02 -15.53
N HIS A 128 -10.69 7.86 -16.16
CA HIS A 128 -11.75 6.86 -16.04
C HIS A 128 -11.79 6.29 -14.62
N LEU A 129 -12.99 6.19 -14.05
CA LEU A 129 -13.19 5.51 -12.78
C LEU A 129 -13.19 3.99 -13.04
N PRO A 130 -12.70 3.18 -12.09
CA PRO A 130 -12.86 1.73 -12.17
C PRO A 130 -14.34 1.35 -12.17
N ALA A 131 -14.66 0.16 -12.68
CA ALA A 131 -16.00 -0.40 -12.57
C ALA A 131 -16.38 -0.52 -11.08
N ALA A 132 -17.60 -0.09 -10.74
CA ALA A 132 -18.15 -0.36 -9.42
C ALA A 132 -18.45 -1.85 -9.28
N ALA A 133 -18.48 -2.35 -8.04
CA ALA A 133 -18.88 -3.74 -7.75
C ALA A 133 -20.37 -4.00 -8.03
N ILE A 134 -21.11 -2.97 -8.42
CA ILE A 134 -22.53 -3.00 -8.78
C ILE A 134 -22.64 -2.44 -10.19
N SER A 135 -23.43 -3.09 -11.04
CA SER A 135 -23.80 -2.54 -12.35
C SER A 135 -24.71 -1.34 -12.14
N PHE A 136 -24.27 -0.16 -12.60
CA PHE A 136 -25.14 1.00 -12.63
C PHE A 136 -26.21 0.78 -13.70
N GLU A 137 -27.47 0.65 -13.29
CA GLU A 137 -28.54 0.44 -14.24
C GLU A 137 -28.85 1.74 -15.02
N SER A 138 -28.91 1.63 -16.35
CA SER A 138 -29.41 2.69 -17.21
C SER A 138 -30.90 2.96 -16.92
N PHE A 139 -31.27 4.21 -16.64
CA PHE A 139 -32.67 4.66 -16.51
C PHE A 139 -33.49 4.05 -15.36
N ALA A 140 -32.86 3.47 -14.32
CA ALA A 140 -33.57 3.09 -13.11
C ALA A 140 -34.16 4.32 -12.41
N VAL A 141 -35.48 4.31 -12.19
CA VAL A 141 -36.17 5.27 -11.33
C VAL A 141 -35.52 5.20 -9.96
N GLY A 142 -35.21 6.33 -9.31
CA GLY A 142 -34.54 6.29 -8.00
C GLY A 142 -33.02 6.41 -8.02
N ARG A 143 -32.35 6.44 -9.18
CA ARG A 143 -30.87 6.53 -9.23
C ARG A 143 -30.37 7.98 -9.11
N HIS A 144 -29.33 8.18 -8.30
CA HIS A 144 -28.68 9.48 -8.11
C HIS A 144 -27.16 9.34 -8.16
N LEU A 145 -26.52 10.03 -9.11
CA LEU A 145 -25.08 10.12 -9.24
C LEU A 145 -24.61 11.54 -8.90
N VAL A 146 -23.57 11.63 -8.08
CA VAL A 146 -23.24 12.86 -7.36
C VAL A 146 -21.73 13.03 -7.32
N PHE A 147 -21.26 14.24 -7.58
CA PHE A 147 -19.83 14.58 -7.55
C PHE A 147 -19.54 15.56 -6.40
N GLY A 148 -18.45 15.31 -5.66
CA GLY A 148 -18.09 16.11 -4.50
C GLY A 148 -16.60 16.12 -4.18
N LEU A 149 -16.20 17.01 -3.29
CA LEU A 149 -14.85 17.09 -2.74
C LEU A 149 -14.92 17.01 -1.22
N GLU A 150 -14.17 16.08 -0.63
CA GLU A 150 -13.97 16.00 0.82
C GLU A 150 -13.01 17.13 1.27
N PRO A 151 -13.45 18.08 2.12
CA PRO A 151 -12.67 19.30 2.39
C PRO A 151 -11.33 19.08 3.08
N MET A 152 -11.22 18.03 3.91
CA MET A 152 -10.05 17.77 4.77
C MET A 152 -8.89 17.17 3.98
N THR A 153 -9.13 16.09 3.24
CA THR A 153 -8.09 15.43 2.44
C THR A 153 -7.97 15.98 1.03
N LYS A 154 -8.91 16.84 0.61
CA LYS A 154 -9.08 17.28 -0.80
C LYS A 154 -9.27 16.10 -1.76
N ASP A 155 -9.91 15.03 -1.27
CA ASP A 155 -10.23 13.87 -2.08
C ASP A 155 -11.54 14.09 -2.85
N TYR A 156 -11.47 13.97 -4.17
CA TYR A 156 -12.66 13.97 -5.01
C TYR A 156 -13.39 12.66 -4.85
N LYS A 157 -14.69 12.72 -4.59
CA LYS A 157 -15.53 11.55 -4.39
C LYS A 157 -16.72 11.58 -5.34
N VAL A 158 -17.20 10.38 -5.69
CA VAL A 158 -18.42 10.20 -6.47
C VAL A 158 -19.34 9.29 -5.69
N LEU A 159 -20.53 9.76 -5.35
CA LEU A 159 -21.56 8.96 -4.70
C LEU A 159 -22.56 8.50 -5.75
N TYR A 160 -22.81 7.20 -5.79
CA TYR A 160 -23.98 6.62 -6.42
C TYR A 160 -24.92 6.15 -5.32
N TYR A 161 -26.17 6.59 -5.40
CA TYR A 161 -27.22 6.25 -4.46
C TYR A 161 -28.45 5.78 -5.23
N ASN A 162 -28.95 4.59 -4.88
CA ASN A 162 -30.22 4.09 -5.39
C ASN A 162 -31.26 4.17 -4.29
N GLN A 163 -32.29 5.01 -4.50
CA GLN A 163 -33.34 5.23 -3.53
C GLN A 163 -34.29 4.02 -3.38
N ILE A 164 -34.45 3.18 -4.40
CA ILE A 164 -35.40 2.05 -4.36
C ILE A 164 -34.77 0.84 -3.68
N GLU A 165 -33.52 0.54 -4.03
CA GLU A 165 -32.80 -0.65 -3.55
C GLU A 165 -32.01 -0.40 -2.25
N GLU A 166 -32.12 0.81 -1.69
CA GLU A 166 -31.55 1.21 -0.38
C GLU A 166 -30.05 0.92 -0.21
N TYR A 167 -29.26 1.09 -1.27
CA TYR A 167 -27.81 1.02 -1.18
C TYR A 167 -27.13 2.25 -1.77
N ALA A 168 -25.98 2.57 -1.17
CA ALA A 168 -25.08 3.62 -1.61
C ALA A 168 -23.68 3.05 -1.83
N THR A 169 -23.01 3.55 -2.87
CA THR A 169 -21.60 3.27 -3.10
C THR A 169 -20.87 4.57 -3.40
N ILE A 170 -19.69 4.72 -2.79
CA ILE A 170 -18.88 5.92 -2.92
C ILE A 170 -17.50 5.57 -3.47
N TYR A 171 -17.13 6.26 -4.53
CA TYR A 171 -15.80 6.27 -5.08
C TYR A 171 -14.93 7.29 -4.36
N SER A 172 -13.68 6.93 -4.10
CA SER A 172 -12.63 7.82 -3.62
C SER A 172 -11.52 7.93 -4.66
N CYS A 173 -11.22 9.15 -5.11
CA CYS A 173 -10.18 9.42 -6.10
C CYS A 173 -8.77 9.10 -5.57
N SER A 174 -8.55 9.30 -4.26
CA SER A 174 -7.30 8.97 -3.56
C SER A 174 -7.06 7.47 -3.46
N ARG A 175 -8.10 6.68 -3.16
CA ARG A 175 -8.04 5.21 -3.05
C ARG A 175 -8.19 4.48 -4.39
N ASP A 176 -8.72 5.18 -5.38
CA ASP A 176 -9.06 4.63 -6.70
C ASP A 176 -9.97 3.40 -6.61
N SER A 177 -10.94 3.45 -5.71
CA SER A 177 -11.81 2.32 -5.40
C SER A 177 -13.20 2.77 -4.99
N TRP A 178 -14.19 1.94 -5.29
CA TRP A 178 -15.54 2.06 -4.77
C TRP A 178 -15.66 1.35 -3.42
N LYS A 179 -16.46 1.91 -2.53
CA LYS A 179 -16.84 1.33 -1.25
C LYS A 179 -18.35 1.36 -1.15
N ILE A 180 -18.96 0.19 -0.98
CA ILE A 180 -20.38 0.06 -0.64
C ILE A 180 -20.53 0.29 0.86
N PHE A 181 -21.59 0.98 1.28
CA PHE A 181 -21.94 1.12 2.68
C PHE A 181 -23.45 1.13 2.86
N GLU A 182 -23.88 0.61 4.00
CA GLU A 182 -25.26 0.73 4.46
C GLU A 182 -25.46 2.16 4.97
N HIS A 183 -26.55 2.82 4.55
CA HIS A 183 -26.86 4.18 4.98
C HIS A 183 -28.07 4.18 5.92
N ASN A 184 -27.97 4.96 7.00
CA ASN A 184 -28.95 5.00 8.09
C ASN A 184 -30.17 5.88 7.80
N THR A 185 -30.69 5.90 6.57
CA THR A 185 -31.79 6.82 6.24
C THR A 185 -33.14 6.14 6.23
N ASP A 186 -33.98 6.45 7.23
CA ASP A 186 -35.45 6.24 7.20
C ASP A 186 -36.15 7.16 6.16
N VAL A 187 -35.49 7.45 5.02
CA VAL A 187 -35.99 8.39 4.00
C VAL A 187 -37.12 7.75 3.17
N HIS A 188 -37.28 6.42 3.24
CA HIS A 188 -37.93 5.63 2.19
C HIS A 188 -39.45 5.48 2.31
N GLU A 189 -40.07 5.48 3.48
CA GLU A 189 -41.51 5.18 3.51
C GLU A 189 -42.39 6.31 2.94
N ASN A 190 -41.95 7.57 2.95
CA ASN A 190 -42.83 8.72 2.64
C ASN A 190 -42.19 9.91 1.88
N SER A 191 -40.94 9.81 1.41
CA SER A 191 -40.26 10.92 0.69
C SER A 191 -39.69 10.48 -0.66
N MET A 192 -39.81 11.29 -1.69
CA MET A 192 -39.22 11.07 -3.02
C MET A 192 -38.26 12.21 -3.36
N MET A 193 -37.06 11.90 -3.85
CA MET A 193 -36.19 12.94 -4.40
C MET A 193 -36.86 13.56 -5.63
N CYS A 194 -36.80 14.90 -5.75
CA CYS A 194 -37.36 15.60 -6.89
C CYS A 194 -36.56 15.26 -8.17
N GLN A 195 -36.99 14.21 -8.89
CA GLN A 195 -36.34 13.69 -10.10
C GLN A 195 -36.83 14.32 -11.41
N GLU A 196 -37.97 15.04 -11.39
CA GLU A 196 -38.63 15.47 -12.63
C GLU A 196 -37.85 16.52 -13.44
N ASN A 197 -36.81 17.14 -12.87
CA ASN A 197 -36.02 18.18 -13.52
C ASN A 197 -34.53 17.88 -13.36
N PHE A 198 -33.89 17.36 -14.41
CA PHE A 198 -32.44 17.09 -14.51
C PHE A 198 -31.54 18.33 -14.32
N TYR A 199 -32.10 19.48 -13.97
CA TYR A 199 -31.39 20.74 -13.74
C TYR A 199 -31.89 21.36 -12.43
N ASN A 200 -30.94 21.73 -11.56
CA ASN A 200 -31.15 22.64 -10.43
C ASN A 200 -31.94 22.11 -9.22
N THR A 201 -32.00 20.81 -8.96
CA THR A 201 -32.60 20.27 -7.72
C THR A 201 -31.56 19.85 -6.67
N ALA A 202 -30.28 20.02 -6.99
CA ALA A 202 -29.19 19.62 -6.12
C ALA A 202 -27.90 20.39 -6.41
N ASP A 203 -27.08 20.65 -5.37
CA ASP A 203 -25.79 21.33 -5.52
C ASP A 203 -24.80 20.99 -4.39
N TYR A 204 -23.52 21.24 -4.64
CA TYR A 204 -22.40 21.03 -3.71
C TYR A 204 -21.99 22.33 -3.01
N LEU A 205 -21.93 22.31 -1.68
CA LEU A 205 -21.38 23.40 -0.87
C LEU A 205 -20.49 22.86 0.24
N ASN A 206 -19.23 23.31 0.27
CA ASN A 206 -18.29 23.14 1.38
C ASN A 206 -18.16 21.70 1.94
N GLY A 207 -18.20 20.69 1.07
CA GLY A 207 -18.03 19.29 1.47
C GLY A 207 -19.32 18.51 1.60
N SER A 208 -20.47 19.16 1.40
CA SER A 208 -21.77 18.52 1.42
C SER A 208 -22.48 18.71 0.09
N TYR A 209 -23.20 17.68 -0.35
CA TYR A 209 -24.15 17.79 -1.45
C TYR A 209 -25.56 17.89 -0.89
N TYR A 210 -26.43 18.65 -1.52
CA TYR A 210 -27.80 18.91 -1.04
C TYR A 210 -28.80 18.55 -2.13
N TRP A 211 -29.92 17.93 -1.76
CA TRP A 211 -31.06 17.62 -2.63
C TRP A 211 -32.36 18.18 -2.06
N LEU A 212 -33.25 18.56 -2.96
CA LEU A 212 -34.65 18.79 -2.64
C LEU A 212 -35.42 17.46 -2.56
N LEU A 213 -36.09 17.24 -1.43
CA LEU A 213 -36.98 16.12 -1.18
C LEU A 213 -38.43 16.58 -1.14
N LYS A 214 -39.33 15.76 -1.72
CA LYS A 214 -40.78 15.92 -1.60
C LYS A 214 -41.36 14.81 -0.73
N GLU A 215 -42.08 15.17 0.31
CA GLU A 215 -42.87 14.21 1.10
C GLU A 215 -44.27 14.00 0.53
N LYS A 216 -44.92 12.87 0.83
CA LYS A 216 -46.30 12.57 0.38
C LYS A 216 -47.34 13.63 0.77
N ASN A 217 -47.09 14.38 1.84
CA ASN A 217 -47.93 15.49 2.33
C ASN A 217 -47.58 16.85 1.69
N ASN A 218 -46.86 16.86 0.55
CA ASN A 218 -46.35 18.04 -0.15
C ASN A 218 -45.38 18.91 0.67
N LYS A 219 -44.84 18.42 1.79
CA LYS A 219 -43.78 19.14 2.50
C LYS A 219 -42.46 19.05 1.73
N CYS A 220 -41.82 20.21 1.64
CA CYS A 220 -40.46 20.36 1.14
C CYS A 220 -39.45 20.04 2.24
N ARG A 221 -38.48 19.18 1.94
CA ARG A 221 -37.38 18.78 2.82
C ARG A 221 -36.06 18.91 2.08
N ILE A 222 -34.97 19.00 2.82
CA ILE A 222 -33.62 18.89 2.26
C ILE A 222 -32.97 17.60 2.73
N LEU A 223 -32.34 16.89 1.81
CA LEU A 223 -31.37 15.85 2.13
C LEU A 223 -29.98 16.41 1.85
N SER A 224 -29.02 16.18 2.73
CA SER A 224 -27.62 16.41 2.41
C SER A 224 -26.79 15.16 2.59
N PHE A 225 -25.68 15.06 1.87
CA PHE A 225 -24.66 14.05 2.10
C PHE A 225 -23.33 14.74 2.40
N ASP A 226 -22.76 14.44 3.56
CA ASP A 226 -21.45 14.92 4.00
C ASP A 226 -20.37 13.97 3.44
N PHE A 227 -19.49 14.47 2.58
CA PHE A 227 -18.43 13.66 1.98
C PHE A 227 -17.29 13.29 2.95
N GLY A 228 -17.12 14.02 4.05
CA GLY A 228 -16.10 13.76 5.07
C GLY A 228 -16.52 12.69 6.05
N ASN A 229 -17.75 12.77 6.53
CA ASN A 229 -18.30 11.76 7.45
C ASN A 229 -18.99 10.60 6.72
N GLU A 230 -19.26 10.73 5.41
CA GLU A 230 -19.99 9.76 4.59
C GLU A 230 -21.40 9.48 5.14
N VAL A 231 -22.09 10.51 5.62
CA VAL A 231 -23.43 10.40 6.24
C VAL A 231 -24.47 11.27 5.53
N PHE A 232 -25.70 10.78 5.49
CA PHE A 232 -26.86 11.54 5.05
C PHE A 232 -27.50 12.28 6.23
N VAL A 233 -27.97 13.50 5.98
CA VAL A 233 -28.67 14.33 6.97
C VAL A 233 -29.94 14.90 6.35
N LYS A 234 -31.09 14.63 6.96
CA LYS A 234 -32.38 15.21 6.56
C LYS A 234 -32.66 16.48 7.36
N MET A 235 -33.12 17.52 6.68
CA MET A 235 -33.38 18.85 7.26
C MET A 235 -34.75 19.37 6.83
N GLU A 236 -35.27 20.34 7.57
CA GLU A 236 -36.48 21.09 7.19
C GLU A 236 -36.22 21.95 5.94
N GLY A 237 -37.23 22.03 5.07
CA GLY A 237 -37.29 23.00 3.98
C GLY A 237 -37.80 24.35 4.47
N PRO A 238 -37.92 25.35 3.58
CA PRO A 238 -38.52 26.63 3.93
C PRO A 238 -39.98 26.47 4.39
N PRO A 239 -40.55 27.46 5.10
CA PRO A 239 -41.96 27.46 5.44
C PRO A 239 -42.84 27.43 4.17
N PRO A 240 -43.90 26.62 4.12
CA PRO A 240 -44.83 26.62 2.99
C PRO A 240 -45.45 28.01 2.82
N GLY A 241 -45.34 28.58 1.63
CA GLY A 241 -45.94 29.87 1.29
C GLY A 241 -47.36 29.68 0.74
N ASN A 242 -48.37 29.81 1.60
CA ASN A 242 -49.83 29.89 1.35
C ASN A 242 -50.55 28.91 0.41
N GLU A 243 -49.89 28.20 -0.49
CA GLU A 243 -50.47 27.12 -1.32
C GLU A 243 -49.38 26.06 -1.54
N ASP A 244 -49.79 24.82 -1.78
CA ASP A 244 -48.91 23.66 -2.02
C ASP A 244 -47.66 24.08 -2.81
N TYR A 245 -46.47 23.65 -2.36
CA TYR A 245 -45.23 23.84 -3.11
C TYR A 245 -45.47 23.38 -4.56
N SER A 246 -45.71 24.34 -5.44
CA SER A 246 -45.89 24.07 -6.86
C SER A 246 -44.62 23.40 -7.36
N TRP A 247 -44.77 22.51 -8.34
CA TRP A 247 -43.80 21.51 -8.81
C TRP A 247 -42.49 22.07 -9.42
N SER A 248 -42.03 23.26 -9.01
CA SER A 248 -41.07 24.12 -9.71
C SER A 248 -40.10 24.86 -8.78
N ALA A 249 -39.81 24.33 -7.59
CA ALA A 249 -38.74 24.85 -6.74
C ALA A 249 -37.36 24.36 -7.21
N ASP A 250 -36.42 25.28 -7.39
CA ASP A 250 -35.02 25.00 -7.75
C ASP A 250 -34.11 25.23 -6.51
N LEU A 251 -33.24 24.28 -6.19
CA LEU A 251 -32.16 24.45 -5.21
C LEU A 251 -31.02 25.25 -5.85
N MET A 252 -30.41 26.19 -5.12
CA MET A 252 -29.31 27.00 -5.62
C MET A 252 -28.24 27.30 -4.57
N LEU A 253 -27.11 27.86 -4.99
CA LEU A 253 -26.12 28.47 -4.11
C LEU A 253 -26.18 30.00 -4.18
N LEU A 254 -26.23 30.63 -3.01
CA LEU A 254 -26.24 32.08 -2.80
C LEU A 254 -25.06 32.52 -1.94
N GLY A 255 -23.92 32.76 -2.59
CA GLY A 255 -22.62 32.98 -1.95
C GLY A 255 -22.18 31.69 -1.26
N ASP A 256 -22.00 31.75 0.05
CA ASP A 256 -21.61 30.62 0.90
C ASP A 256 -22.82 29.95 1.59
N SER A 257 -24.01 30.03 0.99
CA SER A 257 -25.25 29.51 1.58
C SER A 257 -26.11 28.78 0.55
N VAL A 258 -26.88 27.80 1.01
CA VAL A 258 -27.88 27.10 0.18
C VAL A 258 -29.13 27.98 0.08
N GLY A 259 -29.67 28.10 -1.13
CA GLY A 259 -30.88 28.85 -1.43
C GLY A 259 -31.93 28.00 -2.13
N ILE A 260 -33.17 28.47 -2.12
CA ILE A 260 -34.28 27.89 -2.90
C ILE A 260 -34.95 29.00 -3.70
N LEU A 261 -35.15 28.76 -5.00
CA LEU A 261 -36.00 29.56 -5.86
C LEU A 261 -37.39 28.92 -5.84
N ASN A 262 -38.30 29.48 -5.06
CA ASN A 262 -39.68 29.01 -5.04
C ASN A 262 -40.49 29.76 -6.09
N PHE A 263 -41.19 29.03 -6.95
CA PHE A 263 -42.13 29.62 -7.89
C PHE A 263 -43.36 30.16 -7.15
N VAL A 264 -43.78 31.38 -7.52
CA VAL A 264 -45.01 31.98 -7.01
C VAL A 264 -46.05 32.01 -8.14
N GLU A 265 -45.83 32.84 -9.16
CA GLU A 265 -46.71 32.94 -10.32
C GLU A 265 -45.95 33.52 -11.52
N GLY A 266 -46.18 33.00 -12.74
CA GLY A 266 -45.57 33.54 -13.96
C GLY A 266 -44.03 33.52 -13.94
N PHE A 267 -43.39 34.69 -13.84
CA PHE A 267 -41.94 34.81 -13.64
C PHE A 267 -41.57 35.37 -12.26
N VAL A 268 -42.52 35.39 -11.33
CA VAL A 268 -42.34 35.82 -9.95
C VAL A 268 -41.85 34.65 -9.11
N HIS A 269 -40.75 34.86 -8.40
CA HIS A 269 -40.14 33.84 -7.57
C HIS A 269 -39.73 34.40 -6.21
N ASP A 270 -39.90 33.59 -5.18
CA ASP A 270 -39.36 33.85 -3.85
C ASP A 270 -37.99 33.21 -3.71
N VAL A 271 -37.01 33.99 -3.27
CA VAL A 271 -35.67 33.51 -2.96
C VAL A 271 -35.56 33.30 -1.46
N TRP A 272 -35.37 32.05 -1.05
CA TRP A 272 -35.12 31.66 0.34
C TRP A 272 -33.64 31.30 0.51
N VAL A 273 -33.07 31.61 1.68
CA VAL A 273 -31.69 31.28 2.04
C VAL A 273 -31.67 30.52 3.36
N MET A 274 -30.93 29.42 3.39
CA MET A 274 -30.68 28.65 4.60
C MET A 274 -29.63 29.38 5.44
N ILE A 275 -30.03 29.91 6.59
CA ILE A 275 -29.15 30.64 7.51
C ILE A 275 -28.48 29.72 8.52
N GLN A 276 -29.12 28.61 8.85
CA GLN A 276 -28.64 27.51 9.68
C GLN A 276 -29.26 26.20 9.14
N PRO A 277 -28.68 25.02 9.38
CA PRO A 277 -29.24 23.75 8.91
C PRO A 277 -30.74 23.62 9.23
N GLY A 278 -31.58 23.59 8.19
CA GLY A 278 -33.05 23.52 8.31
C GLY A 278 -33.78 24.82 8.65
N VAL A 279 -33.06 25.93 8.88
CA VAL A 279 -33.66 27.24 9.19
C VAL A 279 -33.52 28.17 7.99
N TRP A 280 -34.66 28.66 7.51
CA TRP A 280 -34.76 29.41 6.26
C TRP A 280 -35.30 30.81 6.47
N ASN A 281 -34.71 31.78 5.77
CA ASN A 281 -35.21 33.15 5.68
C ASN A 281 -35.53 33.51 4.23
N LYS A 282 -36.67 34.16 4.02
CA LYS A 282 -37.00 34.76 2.72
C LYS A 282 -36.11 35.98 2.53
N LEU A 283 -35.29 35.95 1.47
CA LEU A 283 -34.38 37.03 1.12
C LEU A 283 -35.11 38.13 0.34
N VAL A 284 -35.79 37.76 -0.75
CA VAL A 284 -36.44 38.70 -1.67
C VAL A 284 -37.44 37.98 -2.57
N THR A 285 -38.44 38.72 -3.08
CA THR A 285 -39.27 38.30 -4.21
C THR A 285 -38.78 39.00 -5.47
N ILE A 286 -38.49 38.22 -6.52
CA ILE A 286 -37.92 38.71 -7.77
C ILE A 286 -38.84 38.45 -8.95
N HIS A 287 -38.76 39.34 -9.93
CA HIS A 287 -39.45 39.22 -11.22
C HIS A 287 -38.41 38.94 -12.30
N LEU A 288 -38.38 37.71 -12.80
CA LEU A 288 -37.50 37.33 -13.89
C LEU A 288 -38.15 37.65 -15.24
N THR A 289 -37.34 37.79 -16.28
CA THR A 289 -37.84 38.04 -17.65
C THR A 289 -37.68 36.82 -18.55
N ALA A 290 -37.13 35.73 -18.02
CA ALA A 290 -36.79 34.51 -18.74
C ALA A 290 -36.54 33.35 -17.76
N HIS A 291 -36.48 32.13 -18.28
CA HIS A 291 -36.14 30.94 -17.49
C HIS A 291 -34.67 30.93 -17.07
N THR A 292 -34.44 30.40 -15.87
CA THR A 292 -33.11 30.14 -15.29
C THR A 292 -32.48 28.90 -15.94
N LYS A 293 -31.21 29.01 -16.32
CA LYS A 293 -30.37 27.88 -16.79
C LYS A 293 -29.32 27.47 -15.76
N SER A 294 -28.87 28.39 -14.93
CA SER A 294 -27.83 28.16 -13.92
C SER A 294 -27.85 29.27 -12.88
N PHE A 295 -27.11 29.09 -11.79
CA PHE A 295 -26.87 30.09 -10.76
C PHE A 295 -25.44 29.93 -10.23
N TYR A 296 -24.86 31.04 -9.79
CA TYR A 296 -23.57 31.03 -9.13
C TYR A 296 -23.36 32.29 -8.31
N ASP A 297 -22.71 32.14 -7.15
CA ASP A 297 -22.46 33.23 -6.20
C ASP A 297 -23.79 33.93 -5.87
N ASN A 298 -24.07 35.10 -6.40
CA ASN A 298 -25.30 35.82 -6.14
C ASN A 298 -26.06 36.16 -7.44
N SER A 299 -25.85 35.37 -8.50
CA SER A 299 -26.36 35.67 -9.83
C SER A 299 -27.06 34.49 -10.48
N PHE A 300 -28.25 34.77 -11.03
CA PHE A 300 -28.96 33.86 -11.93
C PHE A 300 -28.45 34.01 -13.35
N ILE A 301 -28.27 32.90 -14.06
CA ILE A 301 -28.01 32.90 -15.49
C ILE A 301 -29.31 32.58 -16.23
N LEU A 302 -29.80 33.56 -16.97
CA LEU A 302 -31.03 33.53 -17.75
C LEU A 302 -30.70 33.44 -19.24
N VAL A 303 -31.61 32.86 -20.03
CA VAL A 303 -31.50 32.84 -21.49
C VAL A 303 -32.60 33.69 -22.10
N THR A 304 -32.22 34.71 -22.87
CA THR A 304 -33.19 35.55 -23.59
C THR A 304 -33.83 34.79 -24.76
N LYS A 305 -34.96 35.31 -25.28
CA LYS A 305 -35.58 34.85 -26.54
C LYS A 305 -34.64 34.82 -27.75
N SER A 306 -33.53 35.56 -27.69
CA SER A 306 -32.52 35.64 -28.76
C SER A 306 -31.30 34.73 -28.52
N SER A 307 -31.42 33.72 -27.66
CA SER A 307 -30.35 32.74 -27.38
C SER A 307 -29.08 33.35 -26.77
N ARG A 308 -29.23 34.46 -26.04
CA ARG A 308 -28.15 35.12 -25.29
C ARG A 308 -28.27 34.84 -23.80
N LEU A 309 -27.12 34.67 -23.14
CA LEU A 309 -27.05 34.59 -21.69
C LEU A 309 -27.18 35.99 -21.06
N VAL A 310 -27.85 36.07 -19.93
CA VAL A 310 -27.94 37.26 -19.07
C VAL A 310 -27.69 36.82 -17.65
N SER A 311 -26.76 37.47 -16.96
CA SER A 311 -26.62 37.31 -15.51
C SER A 311 -27.48 38.35 -14.79
N TYR A 312 -28.22 37.94 -13.77
CA TYR A 312 -29.02 38.81 -12.92
C TYR A 312 -28.59 38.62 -11.47
N ASN A 313 -27.99 39.64 -10.86
CA ASN A 313 -27.53 39.58 -9.47
C ASN A 313 -28.66 39.91 -8.50
N VAL A 314 -28.97 38.96 -7.62
CA VAL A 314 -30.10 39.02 -6.68
C VAL A 314 -29.89 40.09 -5.61
N ARG A 315 -28.65 40.27 -5.15
CA ARG A 315 -28.34 41.20 -4.07
C ARG A 315 -28.27 42.64 -4.56
N THR A 316 -27.76 42.88 -5.76
CA THR A 316 -27.60 44.24 -6.30
C THR A 316 -28.71 44.63 -7.27
N ASN A 317 -29.60 43.71 -7.63
CA ASN A 317 -30.64 43.88 -8.65
C ASN A 317 -30.10 44.35 -10.01
N LYS A 318 -28.86 43.97 -10.35
CA LYS A 318 -28.21 44.37 -11.61
C LYS A 318 -28.22 43.24 -12.61
N THR A 319 -28.56 43.54 -13.86
CA THR A 319 -28.44 42.61 -14.98
C THR A 319 -27.17 42.89 -15.78
N ARG A 320 -26.62 41.85 -16.40
CA ARG A 320 -25.49 41.95 -17.31
C ARG A 320 -25.69 40.98 -18.47
N LEU A 321 -25.73 41.51 -19.68
CA LEU A 321 -25.88 40.76 -20.92
C LEU A 321 -24.52 40.22 -21.39
N PHE A 322 -24.49 38.96 -21.82
CA PHE A 322 -23.35 38.40 -22.55
C PHE A 322 -23.59 38.60 -24.04
N GLU A 323 -22.61 39.15 -24.76
CA GLU A 323 -22.78 39.54 -26.17
C GLU A 323 -22.95 38.33 -27.11
N TYR A 324 -22.46 37.17 -26.70
CA TYR A 324 -22.46 35.94 -27.48
C TYR A 324 -23.85 35.27 -27.56
N ARG A 325 -24.16 34.73 -28.75
CA ARG A 325 -25.33 33.88 -29.01
C ARG A 325 -24.89 32.44 -29.25
N HIS A 326 -25.39 31.51 -28.44
CA HIS A 326 -25.13 30.08 -28.67
C HIS A 326 -26.30 29.45 -29.44
N PRO A 327 -26.07 28.78 -30.59
CA PRO A 327 -27.15 28.20 -31.40
C PRO A 327 -28.01 27.17 -30.65
N GLY A 328 -27.41 26.40 -29.72
CA GLY A 328 -28.12 25.40 -28.91
C GLY A 328 -28.96 25.96 -27.76
N LEU A 329 -28.79 27.24 -27.38
CA LEU A 329 -29.57 27.87 -26.29
C LEU A 329 -30.96 28.31 -26.80
N LYS A 330 -31.95 27.42 -26.81
CA LYS A 330 -33.34 27.78 -27.14
C LYS A 330 -34.06 28.37 -25.92
N SER A 331 -34.87 29.41 -26.11
CA SER A 331 -35.51 30.15 -25.02
C SER A 331 -36.77 29.52 -24.42
N ASN A 332 -37.31 28.48 -25.06
CA ASN A 332 -38.70 28.09 -24.85
C ASN A 332 -38.89 26.87 -23.92
N SER A 333 -37.84 26.29 -23.35
CA SER A 333 -38.01 25.23 -22.34
C SER A 333 -36.83 25.17 -21.35
N LYS A 334 -37.12 24.83 -20.09
CA LYS A 334 -36.10 24.39 -19.12
C LYS A 334 -35.40 23.09 -19.59
N ARG A 335 -36.01 22.34 -20.52
CA ARG A 335 -35.68 20.97 -20.92
C ARG A 335 -34.75 20.84 -22.14
N ASP A 336 -34.45 21.93 -22.85
CA ASP A 336 -33.80 21.84 -24.16
C ASP A 336 -32.28 22.13 -24.14
N GLY A 337 -31.54 21.16 -24.70
CA GLY A 337 -30.36 21.31 -25.56
C GLY A 337 -29.03 21.60 -24.89
N CYS A 338 -28.97 22.52 -23.94
CA CYS A 338 -27.70 22.92 -23.31
C CYS A 338 -27.80 23.18 -21.80
N GLY A 339 -26.78 22.72 -21.07
CA GLY A 339 -26.49 23.05 -19.68
C GLY A 339 -25.47 24.19 -19.59
N VAL A 340 -25.59 25.03 -18.57
CA VAL A 340 -24.67 26.14 -18.33
C VAL A 340 -24.05 25.98 -16.96
N TYR A 341 -22.72 25.93 -16.91
CA TYR A 341 -21.95 25.71 -15.69
C TYR A 341 -21.03 26.89 -15.43
N TYR A 342 -20.95 27.33 -14.18
CA TYR A 342 -19.86 28.22 -13.80
C TYR A 342 -18.53 27.45 -13.92
N TYR A 343 -17.56 28.05 -14.58
CA TYR A 343 -16.27 27.42 -14.81
C TYR A 343 -15.11 28.32 -14.41
N LYS A 344 -14.14 27.70 -13.78
CA LYS A 344 -12.86 28.31 -13.46
C LYS A 344 -11.75 27.33 -13.79
N GLU A 345 -10.81 27.77 -14.62
CA GLU A 345 -9.63 26.98 -14.92
C GLU A 345 -8.86 26.65 -13.63
N SER A 346 -8.35 25.42 -13.56
CA SER A 346 -7.65 24.92 -12.40
C SER A 346 -6.49 24.01 -12.80
N LEU A 347 -5.39 24.10 -12.05
CA LEU A 347 -4.23 23.22 -12.19
C LEU A 347 -4.41 21.86 -11.50
N VAL A 348 -5.57 21.59 -10.89
CA VAL A 348 -5.86 20.31 -10.23
C VAL A 348 -5.58 19.14 -11.17
N THR A 349 -4.69 18.25 -10.74
CA THR A 349 -4.36 17.04 -11.49
C THR A 349 -5.33 15.94 -11.09
N ILE A 350 -6.04 15.39 -12.06
CA ILE A 350 -6.94 14.24 -11.84
C ILE A 350 -6.33 12.95 -12.36
N LYS A 351 -5.26 13.01 -13.16
CA LYS A 351 -4.48 11.84 -13.49
C LYS A 351 -4.05 11.14 -12.21
N ARG A 352 -4.04 9.80 -12.29
CA ARG A 352 -3.39 8.96 -11.29
C ARG A 352 -1.94 9.43 -11.16
N GLN A 353 -1.66 10.31 -10.22
CA GLN A 353 -0.41 10.19 -9.49
C GLN A 353 -0.51 8.77 -8.95
N GLY A 354 0.40 7.89 -9.35
CA GLY A 354 0.47 6.55 -8.79
C GLY A 354 0.77 6.67 -7.31
N ASN A 355 -0.22 7.05 -6.50
CA ASN A 355 -0.13 7.20 -5.06
C ASN A 355 -0.46 5.86 -4.43
N LYS A 356 0.22 4.81 -4.91
CA LYS A 356 0.95 4.05 -3.91
C LYS A 356 1.98 5.03 -3.40
N SER A 357 1.94 5.38 -2.11
CA SER A 357 3.02 6.18 -1.52
C SER A 357 4.35 5.64 -2.04
N SER A 358 5.35 6.49 -2.30
CA SER A 358 6.69 6.01 -2.71
C SER A 358 7.14 4.85 -1.81
N ARG A 359 6.77 4.88 -0.53
CA ARG A 359 6.87 3.76 0.41
C ARG A 359 6.23 2.47 -0.10
N GLU A 360 4.94 2.47 -0.42
CA GLU A 360 4.21 1.28 -0.88
C GLU A 360 4.70 0.73 -2.21
N ILE A 361 5.14 1.59 -3.14
CA ILE A 361 5.77 1.14 -4.38
C ILE A 361 7.05 0.39 -4.04
N LEU A 362 7.92 1.03 -3.27
CA LEU A 362 9.21 0.48 -2.87
C LEU A 362 9.04 -0.80 -2.04
N LEU A 363 8.06 -0.88 -1.14
CA LEU A 363 7.76 -2.07 -0.33
C LEU A 363 7.43 -3.32 -1.17
N ASN A 364 7.01 -3.15 -2.42
CA ASN A 364 6.70 -4.25 -3.33
C ASN A 364 7.88 -4.64 -4.25
N LEU A 365 9.01 -3.95 -4.18
CA LEU A 365 10.16 -4.22 -5.04
C LEU A 365 11.12 -5.26 -4.43
N PRO A 366 11.85 -6.01 -5.28
CA PRO A 366 12.96 -6.86 -4.83
C PRO A 366 14.08 -6.07 -4.15
N VAL A 367 14.81 -6.72 -3.24
CA VAL A 367 15.91 -6.08 -2.48
C VAL A 367 16.98 -5.51 -3.42
N LYS A 368 17.36 -6.24 -4.47
CA LYS A 368 18.32 -5.79 -5.49
C LYS A 368 17.92 -4.43 -6.11
N SER A 369 16.64 -4.27 -6.45
CA SER A 369 16.13 -3.01 -7.01
C SER A 369 16.15 -1.90 -5.98
N LEU A 370 15.76 -2.19 -4.73
CA LEU A 370 15.76 -1.23 -3.64
C LEU A 370 17.16 -0.70 -3.33
N LEU A 371 18.17 -1.57 -3.34
CA LEU A 371 19.57 -1.18 -3.15
C LEU A 371 20.04 -0.21 -4.25
N ARG A 372 19.65 -0.44 -5.51
CA ARG A 372 19.91 0.50 -6.61
C ARG A 372 19.13 1.81 -6.45
N PHE A 373 17.92 1.76 -5.91
CA PHE A 373 17.06 2.94 -5.76
C PHE A 373 17.46 3.85 -4.60
N LYS A 374 18.32 3.39 -3.68
CA LYS A 374 18.91 4.24 -2.64
C LYS A 374 19.62 5.48 -3.22
N CYS A 375 20.21 5.39 -4.42
CA CYS A 375 20.93 6.51 -5.04
C CYS A 375 20.08 7.41 -5.95
N VAL A 376 18.80 7.08 -6.18
CA VAL A 376 17.93 7.82 -7.10
C VAL A 376 17.57 9.20 -6.55
N CYS A 377 17.18 9.29 -5.27
CA CYS A 377 16.97 10.55 -4.58
C CYS A 377 17.14 10.42 -3.06
N LYS A 378 17.41 11.53 -2.37
CA LYS A 378 17.63 11.55 -0.92
C LYS A 378 16.43 10.99 -0.14
N ASN A 379 15.21 11.28 -0.58
CA ASN A 379 13.99 10.80 0.07
C ASN A 379 13.86 9.27 0.00
N TRP A 380 14.10 8.67 -1.18
CA TRP A 380 14.07 7.21 -1.33
C TRP A 380 15.21 6.55 -0.58
N GLY A 381 16.43 7.11 -0.64
CA GLY A 381 17.55 6.65 0.17
C GLY A 381 17.23 6.65 1.66
N SER A 382 16.69 7.76 2.19
CA SER A 382 16.30 7.88 3.60
C SER A 382 15.19 6.91 3.98
N LEU A 383 14.19 6.73 3.11
CA LEU A 383 13.05 5.85 3.36
C LEU A 383 13.47 4.38 3.39
N ILE A 384 14.25 3.93 2.40
CA ILE A 384 14.74 2.55 2.29
C ILE A 384 15.73 2.22 3.43
N ASN A 385 16.50 3.20 3.91
CA ASN A 385 17.38 3.02 5.07
C ASN A 385 16.64 3.14 6.42
N SER A 386 15.35 3.49 6.45
CA SER A 386 14.61 3.61 7.71
C SER A 386 14.35 2.23 8.33
N PRO A 387 14.49 2.06 9.66
CA PRO A 387 14.21 0.79 10.33
C PRO A 387 12.77 0.28 10.09
N SER A 388 11.79 1.19 10.10
CA SER A 388 10.38 0.83 9.88
C SER A 388 10.16 0.27 8.48
N PHE A 389 10.82 0.81 7.45
CA PHE A 389 10.71 0.30 6.09
C PHE A 389 11.30 -1.10 5.96
N THR A 390 12.48 -1.34 6.56
CA THR A 390 13.11 -2.67 6.56
C THR A 390 12.23 -3.71 7.23
N ILE A 391 11.62 -3.38 8.38
CA ILE A 391 10.69 -4.26 9.09
C ILE A 391 9.46 -4.56 8.25
N ASP A 392 8.82 -3.54 7.68
CA ASP A 392 7.63 -3.71 6.85
C ASP A 392 7.92 -4.54 5.58
N HIS A 393 9.05 -4.27 4.93
CA HIS A 393 9.49 -5.02 3.74
C HIS A 393 9.76 -6.49 4.09
N LEU A 394 10.45 -6.75 5.21
CA LEU A 394 10.71 -8.09 5.70
C LEU A 394 9.41 -8.83 6.03
N ASN A 395 8.45 -8.19 6.71
CA ASN A 395 7.16 -8.79 7.03
C ASN A 395 6.33 -9.09 5.77
N LEU A 396 6.32 -8.18 4.78
CA LEU A 396 5.66 -8.41 3.51
C LEU A 396 6.31 -9.54 2.71
N SER A 397 7.64 -9.63 2.76
CA SER A 397 8.37 -10.74 2.13
C SER A 397 7.99 -12.09 2.75
N LYS A 398 7.60 -12.14 4.04
CA LYS A 398 7.14 -13.39 4.73
C LYS A 398 5.83 -13.91 4.14
N LYS A 399 5.06 -13.05 3.49
CA LYS A 399 3.73 -13.38 2.97
C LYS A 399 3.67 -13.63 1.46
N LYS A 400 4.67 -13.19 0.68
CA LYS A 400 4.50 -12.92 -0.76
C LYS A 400 5.15 -13.88 -1.75
N LYS A 401 6.07 -14.77 -1.38
CA LYS A 401 6.74 -15.67 -2.34
C LYS A 401 7.15 -17.02 -1.76
N PRO A 402 7.16 -18.09 -2.59
CA PRO A 402 7.93 -19.28 -2.28
C PRO A 402 9.42 -18.91 -2.22
N PRO A 403 10.18 -19.51 -1.33
CA PRO A 403 11.54 -19.10 -1.08
C PRO A 403 12.57 -19.55 -2.11
N GLN A 404 13.71 -18.87 -2.10
CA GLN A 404 14.91 -19.34 -2.77
C GLN A 404 15.65 -20.32 -1.87
N HIS A 405 16.53 -21.12 -2.47
CA HIS A 405 17.43 -22.00 -1.75
C HIS A 405 18.84 -21.49 -1.94
N LEU A 406 19.60 -21.40 -0.87
CA LEU A 406 21.01 -21.07 -0.88
C LEU A 406 21.79 -22.36 -0.70
N ILE A 407 22.66 -22.64 -1.67
CA ILE A 407 23.52 -23.80 -1.66
C ILE A 407 24.91 -23.32 -1.29
N TYR A 408 25.42 -23.83 -0.19
CA TYR A 408 26.78 -23.59 0.27
C TYR A 408 27.61 -24.82 -0.06
N ASP A 409 28.50 -24.69 -1.03
CA ASP A 409 29.46 -25.72 -1.39
C ASP A 409 30.74 -25.51 -0.58
N TYR A 410 31.07 -26.49 0.26
CA TYR A 410 32.27 -26.53 1.08
C TYR A 410 33.55 -26.67 0.24
N GLY A 411 33.45 -27.08 -1.03
CA GLY A 411 34.60 -27.29 -1.91
C GLY A 411 35.45 -28.51 -1.48
N ALA A 412 36.58 -28.71 -2.17
CA ALA A 412 37.59 -29.66 -1.74
C ALA A 412 38.44 -29.08 -0.60
N ALA A 413 39.16 -29.93 0.14
CA ALA A 413 40.05 -29.47 1.22
C ALA A 413 41.08 -28.46 0.68
N GLY A 414 41.00 -27.21 1.14
CA GLY A 414 41.87 -26.11 0.71
C GLY A 414 41.25 -25.15 -0.32
N ASP A 415 40.11 -25.49 -0.92
CA ASP A 415 39.35 -24.57 -1.77
C ASP A 415 38.47 -23.65 -0.92
N ALA A 416 38.23 -22.44 -1.45
CA ALA A 416 37.31 -21.52 -0.79
C ALA A 416 35.86 -21.93 -1.06
N PRO A 417 34.98 -21.91 -0.05
CA PRO A 417 33.59 -22.30 -0.23
C PRO A 417 32.86 -21.35 -1.18
N THR A 418 31.87 -21.88 -1.88
CA THR A 418 31.05 -21.10 -2.83
C THR A 418 29.59 -21.11 -2.43
N VAL A 419 28.89 -20.03 -2.75
CA VAL A 419 27.46 -19.90 -2.51
C VAL A 419 26.72 -19.66 -3.81
N THR A 420 25.69 -20.46 -4.04
CA THR A 420 24.81 -20.38 -5.20
C THR A 420 23.36 -20.22 -4.76
N LEU A 421 22.67 -19.22 -5.32
CA LEU A 421 21.24 -19.04 -5.14
C LEU A 421 20.44 -19.76 -6.23
N VAL A 422 19.55 -20.65 -5.79
CA VAL A 422 18.72 -21.49 -6.63
C VAL A 422 17.26 -21.11 -6.46
N SER A 423 16.59 -20.92 -7.60
CA SER A 423 15.15 -20.68 -7.67
C SER A 423 14.45 -21.84 -8.36
N ASP A 424 13.13 -21.78 -8.40
CA ASP A 424 12.29 -22.69 -9.17
C ASP A 424 12.51 -22.62 -10.69
N LYS A 425 13.09 -21.53 -11.20
CA LYS A 425 13.42 -21.33 -12.62
C LYS A 425 14.88 -21.68 -12.95
N GLY A 426 15.62 -22.29 -12.02
CA GLY A 426 17.04 -22.63 -12.18
C GLY A 426 17.98 -21.72 -11.39
N ILE A 427 19.24 -21.64 -11.85
CA ILE A 427 20.33 -20.85 -11.23
C ILE A 427 20.09 -19.36 -11.48
N ASP A 428 20.17 -18.54 -10.44
CA ASP A 428 20.43 -17.11 -10.64
C ASP A 428 21.94 -16.92 -10.82
N GLU A 429 22.44 -17.05 -12.06
CA GLU A 429 23.87 -16.98 -12.38
C GLU A 429 24.54 -15.66 -11.94
N GLN A 430 23.75 -14.59 -11.73
CA GLN A 430 24.25 -13.31 -11.23
C GLN A 430 24.55 -13.30 -9.72
N ASN A 431 24.22 -14.38 -9.01
CA ASN A 431 24.29 -14.48 -7.54
C ASN A 431 25.33 -15.48 -7.02
N PHE A 432 26.19 -16.01 -7.89
CA PHE A 432 27.35 -16.79 -7.46
C PHE A 432 28.30 -15.90 -6.64
N GLN A 433 28.61 -16.30 -5.40
CA GLN A 433 29.59 -15.63 -4.56
C GLN A 433 30.60 -16.63 -4.01
N ARG A 434 31.88 -16.38 -4.29
CA ARG A 434 32.98 -17.03 -3.59
C ARG A 434 33.14 -16.36 -2.23
N LEU A 435 32.92 -17.12 -1.17
CA LEU A 435 33.18 -16.66 0.19
C LEU A 435 34.69 -16.80 0.39
N GLY A 436 35.38 -15.72 0.81
CA GLY A 436 36.85 -15.66 0.83
C GLY A 436 37.51 -16.77 1.68
N ASP A 437 38.83 -16.84 1.60
CA ASP A 437 39.60 -17.97 2.16
C ASP A 437 39.44 -18.12 3.70
N ASN A 438 39.44 -19.38 4.14
CA ASN A 438 39.34 -19.85 5.53
C ASN A 438 37.96 -19.77 6.21
N ILE A 439 36.87 -19.56 5.46
CA ILE A 439 35.51 -19.76 5.99
C ILE A 439 35.25 -21.26 6.10
N THR A 440 34.94 -21.73 7.30
CA THR A 440 34.80 -23.16 7.61
C THR A 440 33.34 -23.59 7.58
N ASN A 441 32.43 -22.80 8.15
CA ASN A 441 31.02 -23.14 8.25
C ASN A 441 30.08 -21.95 7.96
N LEU A 442 28.92 -22.27 7.40
CA LEU A 442 27.76 -21.39 7.28
C LEU A 442 26.65 -21.90 8.21
N LEU A 443 26.29 -21.09 9.21
CA LEU A 443 25.39 -21.49 10.29
C LEU A 443 24.12 -20.62 10.31
N GLY A 444 22.97 -21.30 10.43
CA GLY A 444 21.64 -20.71 10.56
C GLY A 444 21.14 -19.98 9.31
N SER A 445 19.86 -19.57 9.32
CA SER A 445 19.29 -18.61 8.37
C SER A 445 18.14 -17.89 9.08
N ILE A 446 18.44 -16.76 9.73
CA ILE A 446 17.42 -15.98 10.45
C ILE A 446 17.11 -14.73 9.65
N ASP A 447 15.87 -14.66 9.19
CA ASP A 447 15.39 -13.61 8.27
C ASP A 447 16.26 -13.46 7.00
N GLY A 448 17.02 -14.50 6.62
CA GLY A 448 17.93 -14.50 5.47
C GLY A 448 19.35 -14.00 5.76
N MET A 449 19.71 -13.84 7.04
CA MET A 449 21.08 -13.60 7.48
C MET A 449 21.72 -14.89 8.00
N PHE A 450 23.05 -14.95 7.89
CA PHE A 450 23.84 -16.11 8.25
C PHE A 450 24.96 -15.73 9.22
N LEU A 451 25.37 -16.70 10.03
CA LEU A 451 26.61 -16.65 10.79
C LEU A 451 27.69 -17.41 10.03
N LEU A 452 28.81 -16.74 9.76
CA LEU A 452 30.01 -17.32 9.19
C LEU A 452 30.98 -17.66 10.31
N GLU A 453 31.48 -18.89 10.29
CA GLU A 453 32.63 -19.31 11.08
C GLU A 453 33.88 -19.25 10.22
N ARG A 454 34.93 -18.62 10.74
CA ARG A 454 36.23 -18.52 10.07
C ARG A 454 37.31 -19.02 11.01
N GLN A 455 38.14 -19.95 10.54
CA GLN A 455 39.27 -20.46 11.31
C GLN A 455 40.56 -19.78 10.86
N ILE A 456 41.33 -19.23 11.80
CA ILE A 456 42.66 -18.66 11.54
C ILE A 456 43.64 -19.27 12.55
N GLY A 457 44.47 -20.20 12.10
CA GLY A 457 45.27 -21.03 13.00
C GLY A 457 44.37 -21.86 13.93
N ASN A 458 44.53 -21.67 15.25
CA ASN A 458 43.70 -22.31 16.26
C ASN A 458 42.49 -21.45 16.70
N ASP A 459 42.42 -20.19 16.26
CA ASP A 459 41.34 -19.28 16.65
C ASP A 459 40.17 -19.38 15.70
N ILE A 460 38.97 -19.22 16.26
CA ILE A 460 37.72 -19.17 15.51
C ILE A 460 37.13 -17.79 15.65
N LEU A 461 36.85 -17.17 14.52
CA LEU A 461 36.25 -15.87 14.40
C LEU A 461 34.87 -16.00 13.76
N CYS A 462 33.95 -15.18 14.26
CA CYS A 462 32.58 -15.17 13.80
C CYS A 462 32.29 -13.89 13.02
N ALA A 463 31.48 -13.99 11.97
CA ALA A 463 30.97 -12.82 11.27
C ALA A 463 29.51 -13.03 10.88
N LEU A 464 28.71 -11.98 10.98
CA LEU A 464 27.38 -11.97 10.39
C LEU A 464 27.47 -11.60 8.93
N TRP A 465 26.69 -12.28 8.09
CA TRP A 465 26.66 -12.06 6.66
C TRP A 465 25.22 -11.89 6.17
N ASN A 466 24.99 -10.82 5.41
CA ASN A 466 23.76 -10.62 4.67
C ASN A 466 24.09 -10.70 3.16
N PRO A 467 23.73 -11.81 2.49
CA PRO A 467 24.03 -11.99 1.07
C PRO A 467 23.34 -10.93 0.17
N ALA A 468 22.18 -10.43 0.58
CA ALA A 468 21.33 -9.57 -0.25
C ALA A 468 21.96 -8.19 -0.49
N ASN A 469 22.58 -7.62 0.55
CA ASN A 469 23.27 -6.32 0.50
C ASN A 469 24.79 -6.45 0.46
N ARG A 470 25.32 -7.68 0.47
CA ARG A 470 26.76 -8.02 0.50
C ARG A 470 27.50 -7.42 1.70
N GLU A 471 26.79 -7.20 2.80
CA GLU A 471 27.39 -6.73 4.04
C GLU A 471 27.93 -7.90 4.86
N VAL A 472 29.09 -7.68 5.49
CA VAL A 472 29.71 -8.57 6.46
C VAL A 472 30.02 -7.75 7.70
N ARG A 473 29.62 -8.25 8.88
CA ARG A 473 29.98 -7.68 10.18
C ARG A 473 30.83 -8.69 10.95
N HIS A 474 32.12 -8.42 11.08
CA HIS A 474 32.99 -9.21 11.95
C HIS A 474 32.62 -8.96 13.41
N LEU A 475 32.47 -10.05 14.16
CA LEU A 475 32.26 -9.98 15.60
C LEU A 475 33.61 -9.74 16.29
N PRO A 476 33.63 -9.00 17.42
CA PRO A 476 34.84 -8.93 18.25
C PRO A 476 35.21 -10.33 18.75
N ALA A 477 36.49 -10.56 19.03
CA ALA A 477 36.91 -11.80 19.68
C ALA A 477 36.20 -11.94 21.03
N ALA A 478 35.69 -13.13 21.33
CA ALA A 478 35.16 -13.44 22.64
C ALA A 478 36.31 -13.45 23.67
N ALA A 479 35.97 -13.26 24.95
CA ALA A 479 36.95 -13.36 26.03
C ALA A 479 37.43 -14.82 26.25
N ILE A 480 36.68 -15.79 25.71
CA ILE A 480 37.04 -17.21 25.66
C ILE A 480 37.49 -17.59 24.26
N SER A 481 38.51 -18.44 24.16
CA SER A 481 38.88 -19.07 22.89
C SER A 481 37.87 -20.15 22.55
N PHE A 482 37.26 -20.08 21.38
CA PHE A 482 36.41 -21.17 20.90
C PHE A 482 37.31 -22.34 20.48
N GLU A 483 37.12 -23.50 21.10
CA GLU A 483 37.92 -24.69 20.80
C GLU A 483 37.65 -25.21 19.38
N SER A 484 38.69 -25.54 18.62
CA SER A 484 38.57 -26.14 17.29
C SER A 484 38.07 -27.58 17.38
N PHE A 485 36.92 -27.87 16.76
CA PHE A 485 36.38 -29.23 16.59
C PHE A 485 36.29 -30.09 17.87
N ALA A 486 36.09 -29.47 19.04
CA ALA A 486 35.83 -30.19 20.28
C ALA A 486 34.43 -30.81 20.31
N VAL A 487 34.33 -32.03 20.82
CA VAL A 487 33.08 -32.77 21.00
C VAL A 487 32.19 -32.00 21.98
N GLY A 488 30.97 -31.62 21.55
CA GLY A 488 29.99 -30.96 22.42
C GLY A 488 29.92 -29.43 22.33
N ARG A 489 30.70 -28.77 21.46
CA ARG A 489 30.58 -27.33 21.19
C ARG A 489 29.39 -26.99 20.29
N HIS A 490 28.72 -25.86 20.55
CA HIS A 490 27.58 -25.34 19.77
C HIS A 490 27.75 -23.85 19.55
N LEU A 491 27.72 -23.42 18.29
CA LEU A 491 27.68 -22.03 17.90
C LEU A 491 26.37 -21.75 17.17
N VAL A 492 25.57 -20.86 17.72
CA VAL A 492 24.16 -20.71 17.34
C VAL A 492 23.83 -19.25 17.09
N PHE A 493 23.11 -18.99 16.00
CA PHE A 493 22.64 -17.66 15.63
C PHE A 493 21.16 -17.51 16.00
N GLY A 494 20.78 -16.37 16.57
CA GLY A 494 19.43 -16.10 17.09
C GLY A 494 18.98 -14.65 16.91
N LEU A 495 17.68 -14.41 17.00
CA LEU A 495 17.09 -13.07 17.08
C LEU A 495 16.25 -12.96 18.34
N GLU A 496 16.50 -11.93 19.13
CA GLU A 496 15.66 -11.58 20.27
C GLU A 496 14.36 -10.90 19.77
N PRO A 497 13.16 -11.47 20.02
CA PRO A 497 11.94 -11.00 19.36
C PRO A 497 11.52 -9.58 19.74
N MET A 498 11.81 -9.13 20.97
CA MET A 498 11.34 -7.86 21.52
C MET A 498 12.17 -6.68 21.02
N THR A 499 13.49 -6.73 21.18
CA THR A 499 14.36 -5.64 20.72
C THR A 499 14.80 -5.79 19.25
N LYS A 500 14.52 -6.94 18.63
CA LYS A 500 15.07 -7.33 17.32
C LYS A 500 16.60 -7.34 17.31
N ASP A 501 17.21 -7.64 18.45
CA ASP A 501 18.65 -7.77 18.56
C ASP A 501 19.12 -9.14 18.10
N TYR A 502 20.00 -9.16 17.11
CA TYR A 502 20.64 -10.39 16.64
C TYR A 502 21.72 -10.80 17.63
N LYS A 503 21.64 -12.05 18.10
CA LYS A 503 22.54 -12.61 19.10
C LYS A 503 23.25 -13.85 18.57
N VAL A 504 24.43 -14.13 19.09
CA VAL A 504 25.17 -15.36 18.81
C VAL A 504 25.51 -16.02 20.13
N LEU A 505 25.07 -17.26 20.33
CA LEU A 505 25.38 -18.06 21.49
C LEU A 505 26.50 -19.03 21.14
N TYR A 506 27.54 -19.06 21.96
CA TYR A 506 28.47 -20.17 22.05
C TYR A 506 28.22 -20.91 23.36
N TYR A 507 28.04 -22.22 23.26
CA TYR A 507 27.75 -23.13 24.37
C TYR A 507 28.61 -24.38 24.22
N ASN A 508 29.27 -24.80 25.29
CA ASN A 508 30.02 -26.06 25.35
C ASN A 508 29.41 -26.91 26.46
N GLN A 509 29.07 -28.16 26.17
CA GLN A 509 28.43 -29.09 27.12
C GLN A 509 29.34 -29.52 28.27
N ILE A 510 30.66 -29.36 28.11
CA ILE A 510 31.67 -29.78 29.10
C ILE A 510 32.01 -28.63 30.06
N GLU A 511 31.70 -27.40 29.67
CA GLU A 511 31.95 -26.22 30.47
C GLU A 511 30.67 -25.82 31.22
N GLU A 512 30.81 -25.16 32.37
CA GLU A 512 29.65 -24.68 33.16
C GLU A 512 29.15 -23.29 32.71
N TYR A 513 29.80 -22.71 31.69
CA TYR A 513 29.52 -21.37 31.19
C TYR A 513 29.20 -21.36 29.70
N ALA A 514 28.32 -20.44 29.32
CA ALA A 514 28.06 -20.07 27.95
C ALA A 514 28.45 -18.61 27.72
N THR A 515 28.65 -18.24 26.45
CA THR A 515 28.82 -16.84 26.09
C THR A 515 27.87 -16.44 24.99
N ILE A 516 27.27 -15.26 25.14
CA ILE A 516 26.33 -14.69 24.19
C ILE A 516 26.81 -13.32 23.73
N TYR A 517 26.87 -13.15 22.43
CA TYR A 517 27.09 -11.88 21.76
C TYR A 517 25.77 -11.18 21.49
N SER A 518 25.76 -9.86 21.64
CA SER A 518 24.65 -8.98 21.27
C SER A 518 25.07 -7.98 20.20
N CYS A 519 24.33 -7.92 19.09
CA CYS A 519 24.61 -6.95 18.02
C CYS A 519 24.39 -5.51 18.45
N SER A 520 23.39 -5.27 19.29
CA SER A 520 23.06 -3.94 19.82
C SER A 520 24.14 -3.42 20.77
N ARG A 521 24.74 -4.30 21.59
CA ARG A 521 25.81 -3.96 22.53
C ARG A 521 27.22 -4.06 21.93
N ASP A 522 27.37 -4.75 20.80
CA ASP A 522 28.65 -5.04 20.15
C ASP A 522 29.66 -5.71 21.11
N SER A 523 29.16 -6.60 21.97
CA SER A 523 29.94 -7.22 23.04
C SER A 523 29.48 -8.63 23.36
N TRP A 524 30.43 -9.47 23.80
CA TRP A 524 30.16 -10.77 24.40
C TRP A 524 29.90 -10.63 25.90
N LYS A 525 28.95 -11.42 26.40
CA LYS A 525 28.66 -11.62 27.83
C LYS A 525 28.87 -13.10 28.14
N ILE A 526 29.54 -13.40 29.24
CA ILE A 526 29.66 -14.78 29.76
C ILE A 526 28.64 -14.92 30.89
N PHE A 527 28.04 -16.10 30.99
CA PHE A 527 27.12 -16.45 32.07
C PHE A 527 27.22 -17.94 32.38
N GLU A 528 27.04 -18.29 33.65
CA GLU A 528 26.90 -19.68 34.08
C GLU A 528 25.54 -20.21 33.64
N HIS A 529 25.50 -21.49 33.25
CA HIS A 529 24.26 -22.15 32.87
C HIS A 529 23.96 -23.33 33.77
N ASN A 530 22.67 -23.52 34.08
CA ASN A 530 22.22 -24.62 34.96
C ASN A 530 21.82 -25.86 34.17
N THR A 531 22.51 -26.17 33.07
CA THR A 531 22.22 -27.38 32.31
C THR A 531 22.93 -28.55 32.99
N ASP A 532 22.22 -29.33 33.82
CA ASP A 532 22.69 -30.59 34.47
C ASP A 532 22.96 -31.72 33.45
N VAL A 533 23.69 -31.43 32.37
CA VAL A 533 23.94 -32.33 31.24
C VAL A 533 25.14 -33.26 31.52
N HIS A 534 25.90 -32.98 32.59
CA HIS A 534 27.26 -33.48 32.79
C HIS A 534 27.45 -35.00 32.98
N GLU A 535 26.42 -35.81 33.26
CA GLU A 535 26.68 -37.25 33.54
C GLU A 535 25.80 -38.28 32.80
N ASN A 536 24.60 -37.95 32.32
CA ASN A 536 23.64 -38.97 31.82
C ASN A 536 22.93 -38.68 30.49
N SER A 537 23.22 -37.56 29.83
CA SER A 537 22.59 -37.16 28.56
C SER A 537 23.66 -36.70 27.56
N MET A 538 23.74 -37.33 26.39
CA MET A 538 24.57 -36.85 25.29
C MET A 538 23.66 -36.20 24.25
N MET A 539 23.97 -34.99 23.80
CA MET A 539 23.31 -34.47 22.58
C MET A 539 23.59 -35.42 21.42
N CYS A 540 22.64 -35.62 20.51
CA CYS A 540 22.85 -36.49 19.35
C CYS A 540 24.04 -35.96 18.52
N GLN A 541 25.22 -36.55 18.69
CA GLN A 541 26.49 -36.06 18.14
C GLN A 541 26.74 -36.46 16.67
N GLU A 542 25.92 -37.33 16.08
CA GLU A 542 26.28 -37.99 14.82
C GLU A 542 25.90 -37.24 13.52
N ASN A 543 25.24 -36.08 13.57
CA ASN A 543 24.88 -35.36 12.34
C ASN A 543 25.30 -33.89 12.42
N PHE A 544 26.25 -33.50 11.56
CA PHE A 544 26.72 -32.12 11.35
C PHE A 544 25.64 -31.16 10.79
N TYR A 545 24.40 -31.65 10.58
CA TYR A 545 23.28 -30.89 10.05
C TYR A 545 21.97 -31.37 10.70
N ASN A 546 21.12 -30.44 11.13
CA ASN A 546 19.69 -30.64 11.45
C ASN A 546 19.30 -31.33 12.78
N THR A 547 20.11 -31.23 13.85
CA THR A 547 19.62 -31.56 15.21
C THR A 547 19.15 -30.33 15.98
N ALA A 548 19.05 -29.17 15.31
CA ALA A 548 18.67 -27.94 15.96
C ALA A 548 18.05 -26.90 15.02
N ASP A 549 17.03 -26.19 15.51
CA ASP A 549 16.25 -25.22 14.76
C ASP A 549 15.85 -24.00 15.60
N TYR A 550 15.65 -22.86 14.93
CA TYR A 550 15.23 -21.60 15.54
C TYR A 550 13.73 -21.35 15.31
N LEU A 551 12.96 -21.14 16.37
CA LEU A 551 11.55 -20.75 16.31
C LEU A 551 11.23 -19.68 17.34
N ASN A 552 10.66 -18.56 16.89
CA ASN A 552 10.07 -17.50 17.73
C ASN A 552 10.95 -16.98 18.89
N GLY A 553 12.25 -16.85 18.66
CA GLY A 553 13.18 -16.33 19.67
C GLY A 553 13.87 -17.40 20.50
N SER A 554 13.60 -18.67 20.23
CA SER A 554 14.24 -19.80 20.89
C SER A 554 14.94 -20.71 19.90
N TYR A 555 16.07 -21.25 20.31
CA TYR A 555 16.74 -22.33 19.59
C TYR A 555 16.46 -23.66 20.29
N TYR A 556 16.32 -24.75 19.54
CA TYR A 556 15.98 -26.07 20.08
C TYR A 556 17.02 -27.08 19.66
N TRP A 557 17.42 -27.99 20.55
CA TRP A 557 18.30 -29.11 20.29
C TRP A 557 17.68 -30.42 20.75
N LEU A 558 18.02 -31.50 20.04
CA LEU A 558 17.65 -32.86 20.42
C LEU A 558 18.69 -33.46 21.37
N LEU A 559 18.24 -33.85 22.57
CA LEU A 559 19.03 -34.55 23.58
C LEU A 559 18.71 -36.04 23.57
N LYS A 560 19.74 -36.89 23.65
CA LYS A 560 19.58 -38.32 23.89
C LYS A 560 20.07 -38.69 25.29
N GLU A 561 19.23 -39.37 26.05
CA GLU A 561 19.62 -39.92 27.35
C GLU A 561 20.07 -41.38 27.21
N LYS A 562 20.91 -41.86 28.15
CA LYS A 562 21.46 -43.24 28.15
C LYS A 562 20.38 -44.35 28.11
N ASN A 563 19.14 -44.03 28.50
CA ASN A 563 17.99 -44.94 28.52
C ASN A 563 17.11 -44.87 27.24
N ASN A 564 17.68 -44.41 26.12
CA ASN A 564 16.96 -44.17 24.86
C ASN A 564 15.80 -43.17 24.96
N LYS A 565 15.67 -42.39 26.04
CA LYS A 565 14.72 -41.28 26.08
C LYS A 565 15.24 -40.09 25.28
N CYS A 566 14.32 -39.49 24.54
CA CYS A 566 14.51 -38.27 23.80
C CYS A 566 14.06 -37.08 24.64
N ARG A 567 14.89 -36.04 24.78
CA ARG A 567 14.50 -34.76 25.40
C ARG A 567 14.84 -33.60 24.47
N ILE A 568 14.25 -32.45 24.74
CA ILE A 568 14.55 -31.22 24.02
C ILE A 568 15.25 -30.26 24.98
N LEU A 569 16.37 -29.70 24.53
CA LEU A 569 16.92 -28.50 25.13
C LEU A 569 16.48 -27.32 24.29
N SER A 570 16.10 -26.22 24.91
CA SER A 570 15.93 -24.96 24.21
C SER A 570 16.69 -23.85 24.90
N PHE A 571 17.03 -22.80 24.14
CA PHE A 571 17.59 -21.58 24.66
C PHE A 571 16.75 -20.41 24.20
N ASP A 572 16.23 -19.64 25.15
CA ASP A 572 15.46 -18.42 24.91
C ASP A 572 16.40 -17.22 24.81
N PHE A 573 16.46 -16.56 23.65
CA PHE A 573 17.34 -15.40 23.43
C PHE A 573 16.88 -14.13 24.15
N GLY A 574 15.60 -14.03 24.52
CA GLY A 574 15.03 -12.92 25.27
C GLY A 574 15.41 -12.97 26.74
N ASN A 575 15.22 -14.13 27.36
CA ASN A 575 15.53 -14.33 28.78
C ASN A 575 16.97 -14.79 29.01
N GLU A 576 17.67 -15.23 27.96
CA GLU A 576 19.03 -15.80 28.01
C GLU A 576 19.12 -17.04 28.93
N VAL A 577 18.10 -17.92 28.85
CA VAL A 577 17.98 -19.12 29.70
C VAL A 577 17.81 -20.39 28.89
N PHE A 578 18.33 -21.48 29.43
CA PHE A 578 18.10 -22.83 28.91
C PHE A 578 16.87 -23.46 29.55
N VAL A 579 16.06 -24.15 28.75
CA VAL A 579 14.86 -24.87 29.20
C VAL A 579 14.89 -26.29 28.66
N LYS A 580 14.82 -27.28 29.56
CA LYS A 580 14.72 -28.70 29.21
C LYS A 580 13.24 -29.11 29.15
N MET A 581 12.87 -29.87 28.13
CA MET A 581 11.50 -30.35 27.91
C MET A 581 11.50 -31.83 27.56
N GLU A 582 10.36 -32.48 27.73
CA GLU A 582 10.15 -33.85 27.32
C GLU A 582 10.09 -33.98 25.79
N GLY A 583 10.65 -35.07 25.26
CA GLY A 583 10.49 -35.47 23.86
C GLY A 583 9.17 -36.22 23.64
N PRO A 584 8.90 -36.68 22.41
CA PRO A 584 7.74 -37.51 22.12
C PRO A 584 7.75 -38.80 22.96
N PRO A 585 6.58 -39.41 23.20
CA PRO A 585 6.50 -40.65 23.95
C PRO A 585 7.21 -41.77 23.18
N PRO A 586 8.01 -42.61 23.86
CA PRO A 586 8.67 -43.74 23.21
C PRO A 586 7.63 -44.65 22.56
N GLY A 587 7.75 -44.88 21.26
CA GLY A 587 7.03 -45.96 20.57
C GLY A 587 7.58 -47.32 20.99
N ASN A 588 6.91 -48.40 20.58
CA ASN A 588 7.29 -49.80 20.87
C ASN A 588 8.67 -50.24 20.34
N GLU A 589 9.43 -49.34 19.72
CA GLU A 589 10.76 -49.61 19.18
C GLU A 589 11.65 -48.43 19.55
N ASP A 590 12.84 -48.74 20.09
CA ASP A 590 13.88 -47.79 20.47
C ASP A 590 14.02 -46.69 19.42
N TYR A 591 14.10 -45.42 19.85
CA TYR A 591 14.51 -44.32 18.97
C TYR A 591 15.86 -44.69 18.34
N SER A 592 15.80 -45.21 17.12
CA SER A 592 16.97 -45.56 16.35
C SER A 592 17.80 -44.30 16.13
N TRP A 593 19.11 -44.47 15.87
CA TRP A 593 20.16 -43.45 15.91
C TRP A 593 20.02 -42.28 14.90
N SER A 594 18.83 -41.98 14.38
CA SER A 594 18.59 -41.00 13.30
C SER A 594 17.24 -40.28 13.44
N ALA A 595 17.08 -39.51 14.51
CA ALA A 595 16.00 -38.54 14.62
C ALA A 595 16.54 -37.11 14.38
N ASP A 596 15.86 -36.34 13.54
CA ASP A 596 16.22 -34.95 13.21
C ASP A 596 15.14 -33.99 13.70
N LEU A 597 15.54 -32.78 14.13
CA LEU A 597 14.61 -31.69 14.44
C LEU A 597 14.25 -30.95 13.15
N MET A 598 13.02 -30.48 13.07
CA MET A 598 12.51 -29.69 11.95
C MET A 598 11.54 -28.60 12.40
N LEU A 599 11.27 -27.62 11.54
CA LEU A 599 10.17 -26.67 11.69
C LEU A 599 8.98 -27.01 10.77
N LEU A 600 7.79 -27.12 11.35
CA LEU A 600 6.53 -27.45 10.68
C LEU A 600 5.52 -26.31 10.81
N GLY A 601 5.71 -25.27 9.98
CA GLY A 601 4.99 -24.02 10.12
C GLY A 601 5.46 -23.29 11.38
N ASP A 602 4.54 -23.02 12.30
CA ASP A 602 4.83 -22.32 13.57
C ASP A 602 5.08 -23.28 14.74
N SER A 603 5.53 -24.51 14.48
CA SER A 603 5.74 -25.55 15.49
C SER A 603 7.04 -26.32 15.26
N VAL A 604 7.64 -26.80 16.34
CA VAL A 604 8.80 -27.69 16.30
C VAL A 604 8.32 -29.11 16.01
N GLY A 605 9.00 -29.81 15.11
CA GLY A 605 8.72 -31.18 14.73
C GLY A 605 9.95 -32.09 14.88
N ILE A 606 9.71 -33.39 14.98
CA ILE A 606 10.76 -34.42 14.96
C ILE A 606 10.48 -35.37 13.81
N LEU A 607 11.51 -35.62 13.00
CA LEU A 607 11.53 -36.72 12.04
C LEU A 607 12.12 -37.94 12.74
N ASN A 608 11.29 -38.91 13.08
CA ASN A 608 11.76 -40.16 13.65
C ASN A 608 11.92 -41.20 12.54
N PHE A 609 13.10 -41.80 12.41
CA PHE A 609 13.31 -42.92 11.51
C PHE A 609 12.63 -44.17 12.05
N VAL A 610 11.89 -44.86 11.18
CA VAL A 610 11.25 -46.15 11.48
C VAL A 610 12.03 -47.27 10.79
N GLU A 611 11.93 -47.37 9.46
CA GLU A 611 12.65 -48.38 8.67
C GLU A 611 12.84 -47.89 7.23
N GLY A 612 14.01 -48.12 6.63
CA GLY A 612 14.27 -47.80 5.22
C GLY A 612 14.13 -46.31 4.89
N PHE A 613 13.07 -45.92 4.18
CA PHE A 613 12.72 -44.51 3.94
C PHE A 613 11.41 -44.10 4.64
N VAL A 614 10.93 -44.93 5.56
CA VAL A 614 9.73 -44.67 6.37
C VAL A 614 10.10 -43.85 7.59
N HIS A 615 9.41 -42.73 7.77
CA HIS A 615 9.63 -41.83 8.89
C HIS A 615 8.31 -41.42 9.53
N ASP A 616 8.33 -41.31 10.85
CA ASP A 616 7.26 -40.73 11.63
C ASP A 616 7.53 -39.25 11.85
N VAL A 617 6.53 -38.41 11.57
CA VAL A 617 6.59 -36.98 11.81
C VAL A 617 5.81 -36.65 13.06
N TRP A 618 6.49 -36.16 14.08
CA TRP A 618 5.90 -35.70 15.33
C TRP A 618 5.91 -34.18 15.38
N VAL A 619 4.88 -33.58 15.97
CA VAL A 619 4.74 -32.13 16.15
C VAL A 619 4.56 -31.82 17.62
N MET A 620 5.32 -30.84 18.13
CA MET A 620 5.14 -30.28 19.46
C MET A 620 3.92 -29.36 19.43
N ILE A 621 2.85 -29.77 20.11
CA ILE A 621 1.60 -28.98 20.19
C ILE A 621 1.59 -28.01 21.38
N GLN A 622 2.34 -28.34 22.44
CA GLN A 622 2.63 -27.51 23.60
C GLN A 622 4.05 -27.86 24.07
N PRO A 623 4.76 -26.99 24.81
CA PRO A 623 6.10 -27.29 25.31
C PRO A 623 6.18 -28.66 26.00
N GLY A 624 6.93 -29.58 25.42
CA GLY A 624 7.09 -30.96 25.92
C GLY A 624 5.95 -31.94 25.60
N VAL A 625 4.88 -31.50 24.94
CA VAL A 625 3.72 -32.33 24.54
C VAL A 625 3.72 -32.54 23.03
N TRP A 626 3.71 -33.82 22.63
CA TRP A 626 3.93 -34.21 21.24
C TRP A 626 2.77 -35.05 20.70
N ASN A 627 2.40 -34.78 19.45
CA ASN A 627 1.46 -35.58 18.68
C ASN A 627 2.11 -36.11 17.40
N LYS A 628 1.85 -37.38 17.08
CA LYS A 628 2.21 -37.94 15.78
C LYS A 628 1.30 -37.33 14.72
N LEU A 629 1.89 -36.65 13.75
CA LEU A 629 1.19 -36.02 12.64
C LEU A 629 0.89 -37.04 11.54
N VAL A 630 1.92 -37.73 11.05
CA VAL A 630 1.82 -38.66 9.92
C VAL A 630 3.03 -39.59 9.83
N THR A 631 2.86 -40.75 9.22
CA THR A 631 3.96 -41.62 8.75
C THR A 631 4.15 -41.40 7.25
N ILE A 632 5.37 -41.07 6.83
CA ILE A 632 5.70 -40.76 5.43
C ILE A 632 6.70 -41.75 4.86
N HIS A 633 6.58 -42.02 3.56
CA HIS A 633 7.50 -42.83 2.79
C HIS A 633 8.28 -41.92 1.84
N LEU A 634 9.53 -41.62 2.20
CA LEU A 634 10.42 -40.82 1.36
C LEU A 634 11.01 -41.69 0.25
N THR A 635 11.47 -41.06 -0.84
CA THR A 635 12.12 -41.76 -1.96
C THR A 635 13.62 -41.46 -2.05
N ALA A 636 14.12 -40.58 -1.17
CA ALA A 636 15.50 -40.17 -1.08
C ALA A 636 15.81 -39.56 0.29
N HIS A 637 17.10 -39.32 0.55
CA HIS A 637 17.56 -38.69 1.78
C HIS A 637 17.21 -37.20 1.83
N THR A 638 16.89 -36.73 3.04
CA THR A 638 16.63 -35.33 3.33
C THR A 638 17.92 -34.55 3.53
N LYS A 639 18.02 -33.37 2.90
CA LYS A 639 19.12 -32.42 3.06
C LYS A 639 18.74 -31.23 3.95
N SER A 640 17.49 -30.76 3.88
CA SER A 640 17.01 -29.60 4.64
C SER A 640 15.50 -29.68 4.84
N PHE A 641 14.99 -28.89 5.77
CA PHE A 641 13.56 -28.74 6.07
C PHE A 641 13.18 -27.26 6.01
N TYR A 642 11.98 -26.95 5.52
CA TYR A 642 11.42 -25.60 5.58
C TYR A 642 9.91 -25.60 5.35
N ASP A 643 9.15 -24.86 6.15
CA ASP A 643 7.71 -24.58 5.97
C ASP A 643 6.88 -25.80 5.53
N ASN A 644 6.92 -26.84 6.37
CA ASN A 644 6.22 -28.11 6.13
C ASN A 644 6.76 -28.92 4.95
N SER A 645 7.89 -28.54 4.36
CA SER A 645 8.50 -29.19 3.21
C SER A 645 9.87 -29.79 3.51
N PHE A 646 10.06 -31.03 3.07
CA PHE A 646 11.33 -31.75 3.05
C PHE A 646 12.06 -31.44 1.74
N ILE A 647 13.33 -31.06 1.83
CA ILE A 647 14.20 -30.92 0.66
C ILE A 647 15.03 -32.18 0.52
N LEU A 648 14.68 -33.00 -0.46
CA LEU A 648 15.30 -34.27 -0.78
C LEU A 648 16.28 -34.11 -1.94
N VAL A 649 17.31 -34.96 -2.00
CA VAL A 649 18.24 -35.01 -3.14
C VAL A 649 18.05 -36.31 -3.92
N THR A 650 17.76 -36.21 -5.21
CA THR A 650 17.64 -37.38 -6.08
C THR A 650 19.01 -38.01 -6.37
N LYS A 651 19.02 -39.26 -6.83
CA LYS A 651 20.25 -39.92 -7.34
C LYS A 651 20.93 -39.16 -8.49
N SER A 652 20.20 -38.27 -9.18
CA SER A 652 20.71 -37.41 -10.27
C SER A 652 21.12 -36.02 -9.81
N SER A 653 21.36 -35.83 -8.51
CA SER A 653 21.83 -34.57 -7.90
C SER A 653 20.88 -33.40 -8.11
N ARG A 654 19.57 -33.67 -8.10
CA ARG A 654 18.50 -32.64 -8.13
C ARG A 654 17.84 -32.50 -6.77
N LEU A 655 17.35 -31.30 -6.49
CA LEU A 655 16.52 -31.04 -5.31
C LEU A 655 15.06 -31.38 -5.61
N VAL A 656 14.37 -31.96 -4.64
CA VAL A 656 12.92 -32.21 -4.64
C VAL A 656 12.36 -31.71 -3.31
N SER A 657 11.37 -30.82 -3.37
CA SER A 657 10.59 -30.43 -2.20
C SER A 657 9.39 -31.37 -2.06
N TYR A 658 9.17 -31.94 -0.88
CA TYR A 658 7.98 -32.72 -0.54
C TYR A 658 7.25 -32.07 0.64
N ASN A 659 6.03 -31.59 0.45
CA ASN A 659 5.25 -30.95 1.50
C ASN A 659 4.42 -31.96 2.29
N VAL A 660 4.70 -32.10 3.58
CA VAL A 660 4.10 -33.11 4.46
C VAL A 660 2.61 -32.90 4.70
N ARG A 661 2.13 -31.65 4.69
CA ARG A 661 0.73 -31.33 4.98
C ARG A 661 -0.17 -31.48 3.74
N THR A 662 0.35 -31.15 2.57
CA THR A 662 -0.40 -31.18 1.31
C THR A 662 -0.12 -32.42 0.46
N ASN A 663 0.87 -33.22 0.85
CA ASN A 663 1.37 -34.38 0.10
C ASN A 663 1.83 -34.04 -1.34
N LYS A 664 2.21 -32.78 -1.60
CA LYS A 664 2.66 -32.31 -2.92
C LYS A 664 4.18 -32.38 -3.04
N THR A 665 4.67 -32.89 -4.16
CA THR A 665 6.09 -32.86 -4.53
C THR A 665 6.35 -31.79 -5.58
N ARG A 666 7.56 -31.20 -5.54
CA ARG A 666 8.04 -30.22 -6.52
C ARG A 666 9.49 -30.51 -6.85
N LEU A 667 9.79 -30.77 -8.12
CA LEU A 667 11.14 -30.98 -8.61
C LEU A 667 11.79 -29.63 -8.98
N PHE A 668 13.05 -29.44 -8.59
CA PHE A 668 13.86 -28.32 -9.05
C PHE A 668 14.72 -28.75 -10.24
N GLU A 669 14.79 -27.92 -11.28
CA GLU A 669 15.54 -28.25 -12.50
C GLU A 669 17.06 -28.24 -12.28
N TYR A 670 17.50 -27.47 -11.28
CA TYR A 670 18.89 -27.32 -10.87
C TYR A 670 19.58 -28.65 -10.55
N ARG A 671 20.81 -28.79 -11.05
CA ARG A 671 21.73 -29.91 -10.75
C ARG A 671 23.04 -29.36 -10.24
N HIS A 672 23.59 -29.99 -9.22
CA HIS A 672 24.92 -29.63 -8.73
C HIS A 672 25.73 -30.88 -8.39
N PRO A 673 26.97 -31.02 -8.91
CA PRO A 673 27.76 -32.24 -8.72
C PRO A 673 28.12 -32.50 -7.25
N GLY A 674 28.15 -31.46 -6.40
CA GLY A 674 28.32 -31.59 -4.95
C GLY A 674 27.07 -32.05 -4.18
N LEU A 675 25.88 -32.01 -4.79
CA LEU A 675 24.64 -32.57 -4.22
C LEU A 675 24.60 -34.09 -4.46
N LYS A 676 25.42 -34.85 -3.73
CA LYS A 676 25.41 -36.32 -3.78
C LYS A 676 24.39 -36.91 -2.79
N SER A 677 24.07 -38.19 -2.98
CA SER A 677 22.99 -38.86 -2.24
C SER A 677 23.30 -39.09 -0.75
N ASN A 678 24.55 -38.98 -0.29
CA ASN A 678 24.86 -39.15 1.13
C ASN A 678 24.67 -37.80 1.86
N PRO A 679 23.66 -37.68 2.74
CA PRO A 679 23.40 -36.44 3.46
C PRO A 679 24.51 -36.07 4.45
N LYS A 680 25.26 -37.06 4.98
CA LYS A 680 26.10 -36.93 6.19
C LYS A 680 27.56 -36.54 5.96
N ARG A 681 28.08 -36.59 4.72
CA ARG A 681 29.52 -36.38 4.42
C ARG A 681 29.84 -35.57 3.15
N ASP A 682 28.82 -35.13 2.41
CA ASP A 682 29.04 -34.56 1.08
C ASP A 682 28.96 -33.03 1.07
N GLY A 683 29.90 -32.41 0.35
CA GLY A 683 30.33 -31.02 0.42
C GLY A 683 29.34 -29.92 0.01
N CYS A 684 28.02 -30.11 0.08
CA CYS A 684 27.07 -29.01 -0.08
C CYS A 684 25.98 -29.00 1.00
N GLY A 685 25.82 -27.86 1.68
CA GLY A 685 24.68 -27.53 2.53
C GLY A 685 23.57 -26.84 1.73
N VAL A 686 22.31 -27.11 2.07
CA VAL A 686 21.13 -26.46 1.45
C VAL A 686 20.40 -25.70 2.53
N TYR A 687 20.25 -24.40 2.34
CA TYR A 687 19.62 -23.50 3.31
C TYR A 687 18.43 -22.80 2.67
N TYR A 688 17.41 -22.56 3.47
CA TYR A 688 16.37 -21.61 3.11
C TYR A 688 16.97 -20.20 3.02
N TYR A 689 16.69 -19.48 1.95
CA TYR A 689 17.13 -18.10 1.82
C TYR A 689 16.03 -17.15 1.41
N LYS A 690 16.13 -15.96 1.99
CA LYS A 690 15.21 -14.89 1.77
C LYS A 690 15.92 -13.55 1.80
N GLU A 691 15.83 -12.82 0.70
CA GLU A 691 16.43 -11.50 0.64
C GLU A 691 15.76 -10.54 1.64
N ASN A 692 16.58 -9.76 2.36
CA ASN A 692 16.13 -8.73 3.29
C ASN A 692 16.99 -7.46 3.18
N LEU A 693 16.51 -6.35 3.75
CA LEU A 693 17.20 -5.05 3.79
C LEU A 693 17.93 -4.77 5.11
N VAL A 694 18.02 -5.74 6.02
CA VAL A 694 18.64 -5.57 7.34
C VAL A 694 20.11 -5.21 7.18
N THR A 695 20.50 -4.04 7.67
CA THR A 695 21.89 -3.58 7.66
C THR A 695 22.61 -4.09 8.89
N ILE A 696 23.79 -4.65 8.70
CA ILE A 696 24.66 -5.13 9.78
C ILE A 696 25.94 -4.29 9.92
N LYS A 697 26.15 -3.30 9.04
CA LYS A 697 27.24 -2.34 9.20
C LYS A 697 27.06 -1.49 10.46
N ARG A 698 28.15 -1.33 11.22
CA ARG A 698 28.24 -0.41 12.35
C ARG A 698 28.03 1.03 11.86
N GLN A 699 27.11 1.79 12.46
CA GLN A 699 27.06 3.24 12.24
C GLN A 699 28.37 3.83 12.76
N GLY A 700 29.24 4.31 11.85
CA GLY A 700 30.42 5.11 12.19
C GLY A 700 31.81 4.57 11.85
N ASN A 701 31.98 3.43 11.18
CA ASN A 701 33.33 2.96 10.79
C ASN A 701 33.57 3.01 9.27
N SER A 702 34.33 4.01 8.84
CA SER A 702 35.24 3.93 7.69
C SER A 702 36.43 3.04 8.09
N GLU A 703 36.57 1.84 7.49
CA GLU A 703 37.80 1.05 7.26
C GLU A 703 38.95 0.94 8.29
N LEU A 704 38.83 1.39 9.54
CA LEU A 704 40.00 1.58 10.42
C LEU A 704 40.14 0.60 11.60
N HIS A 705 39.42 -0.52 11.64
CA HIS A 705 39.46 -1.43 12.79
C HIS A 705 40.16 -2.78 12.61
N LEU A 706 40.66 -3.10 11.40
CA LEU A 706 41.48 -4.30 11.17
C LEU A 706 42.86 -4.22 11.85
N SER A 707 43.41 -3.01 12.05
CA SER A 707 44.73 -2.83 12.68
C SER A 707 44.73 -3.10 14.20
N ARG A 708 43.60 -2.86 14.90
CA ARG A 708 43.50 -3.02 16.36
C ARG A 708 43.33 -4.46 16.84
N CYS A 709 42.80 -5.35 16.00
CA CYS A 709 42.72 -6.78 16.33
C CYS A 709 44.08 -7.48 16.18
N LEU A 710 44.95 -7.01 15.27
CA LEU A 710 46.31 -7.54 15.12
C LEU A 710 47.26 -7.09 16.25
N THR A 711 47.03 -5.92 16.88
CA THR A 711 47.94 -5.40 17.91
C THR A 711 47.82 -6.13 19.25
N LYS A 712 46.72 -6.84 19.53
CA LYS A 712 46.58 -7.61 20.78
C LYS A 712 47.23 -9.00 20.74
N MET A 713 47.59 -9.52 19.56
CA MET A 713 48.29 -10.81 19.45
C MET A 713 49.82 -10.71 19.46
N VAL A 714 50.40 -9.51 19.27
CA VAL A 714 51.87 -9.34 19.26
C VAL A 714 52.47 -9.22 20.67
N ASN A 715 51.66 -9.01 21.72
CA ASN A 715 52.13 -8.89 23.11
C ASN A 715 51.96 -10.17 23.96
N LYS A 716 51.86 -11.34 23.32
CA LYS A 716 51.93 -12.66 23.98
C LYS A 716 52.89 -13.56 23.20
N TYR A 717 54.14 -13.15 23.12
CA TYR A 717 55.30 -14.01 22.92
C TYR A 717 56.47 -13.48 23.75
#